data_AF-Q8TYU9-F1
#
_entry.id   AF-Q8TYU9-F1
#
_cell.length_a   1.000
_cell.length_b   1.000
_cell.length_c   1.000
_cell.angle_alpha   90.00
_cell.angle_beta   90.00
_cell.angle_gamma   90.00
#
_symmetry.space_group_name_H-M   'P 1'
#
loop_
_entity.id
_entity.type
_entity.pdbx_description
1 polymer ?
#
loop_
_entity_poly.entity_id
_entity_poly.type
_entity_poly.pdbx_seq_one_letter_code
_entity_poly.pdbx_strand_id
1 'polypeptide(L)'
;MTVREVYEELREVVLEKLGKGEDPLPQILGQREVKIQVLSALIAGRHVLIEGPPGIGKTTLARAVADLLPPAEVVKGCPFHCHPKEPVCPLCRARDEDELETETIPGCERFVRIQGSPDLTPEDLLGDIDPIAALEYGPTDPRAFTPGKLLRGNRGVVFFDEINRCPEKLQNALLQVLEEQRATIAGYEVDYPANFVMIATMNPHEYAGTEELSEVLLDRFDTVKMTYPKSKETEKRIVVERGEDFGVKVPEYVLEFIVDLVRATRDHDDIERPASVRATIGLYERAQTHAALQGRSKVELQDVIEVAPSVLRKRIKLSPRVQHVKSEEDVIKEIIQEVLEGYGKTEVPDTDGIPGKSKPDEGASTGAPEGRRRSRRWRPRRTQEHPDGARLGSEKRSRSDSRTVSRSESQKTSATDSAADGEVLDDEYHRRLRFRALTKEDQRKYVEGEPEYVFAARVLRQLLNRGIEYIRPDQLAESLVTSAAYVKGKYGRRFIEEITGWSYDEIASQQHDYSLIDELEEEIQRRLEILQKLGFVRPSYQGGVSLTLKGRELAAFSALIEELEAFEGTEFGHHAAKRLSERGTGSRSYSREYRRGDPYANLDVRGSLRTAVRRGRREILPEDLRSFDREEEVCLDIVYVIDTSGSMSGDRIDAAKRAAIALAHFSVKAGDRVGIVGFNTKAEIVVDITSDVEEIITKVMSLKPGGATDIGDAIRVGTELFRRCGRPDRDWHMILLTDGVPTKGEPDPETKALSEATAASRMGVTISTIGIKLPEEGIRLIEHIAGISGGRSHHITDPEELTLVTLNEYRRAKGMGP
;
A
#
# COMPACT_ATOMS: atom_id res chain seq x y z
N MET A 1 32.09 44.01 -16.19
CA MET A 1 31.86 43.15 -15.01
C MET A 1 31.77 41.75 -15.53
N THR A 2 32.61 40.85 -15.04
CA THR A 2 32.45 39.40 -15.26
C THR A 2 31.17 38.93 -14.58
N VAL A 3 30.55 37.86 -15.10
CA VAL A 3 29.52 37.13 -14.34
C VAL A 3 30.14 36.60 -13.05
N ARG A 4 29.60 37.03 -11.91
CA ARG A 4 29.96 36.52 -10.58
C ARG A 4 29.32 35.17 -10.32
N GLU A 5 29.97 34.34 -9.52
CA GLU A 5 29.37 33.10 -9.04
C GLU A 5 28.39 33.41 -7.88
N VAL A 6 27.29 32.64 -7.79
CA VAL A 6 26.26 32.88 -6.76
C VAL A 6 26.86 32.77 -5.34
N TYR A 7 27.88 31.92 -5.17
CA TYR A 7 28.64 31.82 -3.91
C TYR A 7 29.45 33.07 -3.57
N GLU A 8 29.98 33.80 -4.55
CA GLU A 8 30.69 35.07 -4.31
C GLU A 8 29.72 36.15 -3.83
N GLU A 9 28.55 36.25 -4.49
CA GLU A 9 27.50 37.20 -4.11
C GLU A 9 26.99 36.94 -2.69
N LEU A 10 26.74 35.68 -2.32
CA LEU A 10 26.38 35.31 -0.95
C LEU A 10 27.52 35.58 0.04
N ARG A 11 28.77 35.24 -0.31
CA ARG A 11 29.94 35.45 0.55
C ARG A 11 30.12 36.94 0.88
N GLU A 12 30.01 37.83 -0.11
CA GLU A 12 30.11 39.27 0.11
C GLU A 12 28.99 39.77 1.05
N VAL A 13 27.72 39.50 0.74
CA VAL A 13 26.58 40.02 1.52
C VAL A 13 26.54 39.47 2.95
N VAL A 14 26.84 38.17 3.14
CA VAL A 14 26.86 37.56 4.47
C VAL A 14 28.00 38.11 5.31
N LEU A 15 29.21 38.26 4.76
CA LEU A 15 30.34 38.84 5.49
C LEU A 15 30.13 40.32 5.81
N GLU A 16 29.51 41.10 4.91
CA GLU A 16 29.15 42.50 5.17
C GLU A 16 28.17 42.62 6.34
N LYS A 17 27.10 41.80 6.36
CA LYS A 17 26.11 41.78 7.45
C LYS A 17 26.73 41.36 8.78
N LEU A 18 27.52 40.29 8.80
CA LEU A 18 28.23 39.85 10.01
C LEU A 18 29.21 40.92 10.51
N GLY A 19 29.90 41.64 9.61
CA GLY A 19 30.78 42.77 9.95
C GLY A 19 30.05 43.96 10.58
N LYS A 20 28.76 44.15 10.27
CA LYS A 20 27.87 45.15 10.91
C LYS A 20 27.23 44.65 12.21
N GLY A 21 27.39 43.37 12.56
CA GLY A 21 26.70 42.73 13.69
C GLY A 21 25.23 42.37 13.39
N GLU A 22 24.82 42.39 12.12
CA GLU A 22 23.48 41.98 11.70
C GLU A 22 23.38 40.45 11.59
N ASP A 23 22.23 39.87 11.97
CA ASP A 23 21.89 38.49 11.64
C ASP A 23 21.61 38.40 10.13
N PRO A 24 22.28 37.51 9.36
CA PRO A 24 22.00 37.35 7.93
C PRO A 24 20.68 36.61 7.64
N LEU A 25 20.14 35.83 8.59
CA LEU A 25 18.92 35.03 8.40
C LEU A 25 17.85 35.35 9.47
N PRO A 26 17.45 36.63 9.67
CA PRO A 26 16.53 37.03 10.74
C PRO A 26 15.14 36.38 10.62
N GLN A 27 14.75 35.93 9.42
CA GLN A 27 13.52 35.19 9.14
C GLN A 27 13.41 33.87 9.93
N ILE A 28 14.55 33.32 10.38
CA ILE A 28 14.63 32.07 11.16
C ILE A 28 14.83 32.41 12.64
N LEU A 29 13.89 32.02 13.48
CA LEU A 29 13.92 32.32 14.91
C LEU A 29 14.62 31.22 15.69
N GLY A 30 15.60 31.60 16.51
CA GLY A 30 16.47 30.66 17.21
C GLY A 30 17.43 29.93 16.26
N GLN A 31 17.67 28.65 16.54
CA GLN A 31 18.48 27.73 15.71
C GLN A 31 19.87 28.27 15.28
N ARG A 32 20.56 28.97 16.19
CA ARG A 32 21.87 29.60 15.94
C ARG A 32 22.91 28.64 15.37
N GLU A 33 22.94 27.40 15.85
CA GLU A 33 23.82 26.31 15.38
C GLU A 33 23.59 26.04 13.87
N VAL A 34 22.33 25.82 13.48
CA VAL A 34 21.91 25.60 12.08
C VAL A 34 22.25 26.81 11.21
N LYS A 35 21.98 28.04 11.65
CA LYS A 35 22.34 29.25 10.89
C LYS A 35 23.83 29.31 10.61
N ILE A 36 24.68 29.06 11.62
CA ILE A 36 26.13 29.13 11.48
C ILE A 36 26.63 28.04 10.52
N GLN A 37 26.13 26.80 10.65
CA GLN A 37 26.52 25.71 9.75
C GLN A 37 26.13 25.98 8.28
N VAL A 38 24.89 26.40 8.03
CA VAL A 38 24.43 26.77 6.68
C VAL A 38 25.26 27.92 6.11
N LEU A 39 25.40 29.04 6.85
CA LEU A 39 26.16 30.19 6.36
C LEU A 39 27.64 29.87 6.16
N SER A 40 28.23 29.01 6.99
CA SER A 40 29.62 28.55 6.82
C SER A 40 29.80 27.73 5.54
N ALA A 41 28.90 26.78 5.27
CA ALA A 41 28.92 25.97 4.04
C ALA A 41 28.77 26.85 2.79
N LEU A 42 27.82 27.79 2.81
CA LEU A 42 27.59 28.74 1.72
C LEU A 42 28.81 29.66 1.49
N ILE A 43 29.41 30.20 2.55
CA ILE A 43 30.66 30.97 2.46
C ILE A 43 31.81 30.11 1.89
N ALA A 44 31.83 28.81 2.18
CA ALA A 44 32.84 27.87 1.69
C ALA A 44 32.62 27.39 0.24
N GLY A 45 31.51 27.76 -0.41
CA GLY A 45 31.18 27.31 -1.78
C GLY A 45 30.50 25.94 -1.84
N ARG A 46 29.88 25.49 -0.74
CA ARG A 46 29.29 24.15 -0.61
C ARG A 46 27.77 24.17 -0.76
N HIS A 47 27.23 23.13 -1.41
CA HIS A 47 25.81 22.80 -1.37
C HIS A 47 25.45 22.26 0.02
N VAL A 48 24.18 22.41 0.42
CA VAL A 48 23.74 22.07 1.79
C VAL A 48 22.60 21.04 1.77
N LEU A 49 22.68 20.01 2.61
CA LEU A 49 21.59 19.04 2.82
C LEU A 49 21.00 19.19 4.22
N ILE A 50 19.72 19.57 4.30
CA ILE A 50 19.03 19.84 5.57
C ILE A 50 18.21 18.63 6.02
N GLU A 51 18.79 17.86 6.93
CA GLU A 51 18.16 16.73 7.63
C GLU A 51 17.06 17.16 8.61
N GLY A 52 16.21 16.22 9.02
CA GLY A 52 15.26 16.37 10.13
C GLY A 52 13.77 16.39 9.75
N PRO A 53 12.86 16.53 10.73
CA PRO A 53 11.42 16.35 10.53
C PRO A 53 10.76 17.45 9.66
N PRO A 54 9.56 17.17 9.11
CA PRO A 54 8.81 18.15 8.33
C PRO A 54 8.26 19.30 9.18
N GLY A 55 8.14 20.49 8.59
CA GLY A 55 7.45 21.62 9.23
C GLY A 55 8.26 22.44 10.24
N ILE A 56 9.57 22.27 10.30
CA ILE A 56 10.51 23.01 11.18
C ILE A 56 11.12 24.28 10.57
N GLY A 57 10.78 24.62 9.32
CA GLY A 57 11.21 25.87 8.66
C GLY A 57 12.27 25.74 7.57
N LYS A 58 12.66 24.52 7.14
CA LYS A 58 13.68 24.27 6.08
C LYS A 58 13.47 25.16 4.83
N THR A 59 12.26 25.16 4.29
CA THR A 59 11.87 25.97 3.11
C THR A 59 11.96 27.47 3.36
N THR A 60 11.67 27.93 4.57
CA THR A 60 11.81 29.34 4.99
C THR A 60 13.28 29.75 5.05
N LEU A 61 14.16 28.84 5.48
CA LEU A 61 15.60 29.06 5.55
C LEU A 61 16.21 29.16 4.14
N ALA A 62 15.83 28.25 3.24
CA ALA A 62 16.28 28.30 1.85
C ALA A 62 15.78 29.55 1.10
N ARG A 63 14.56 30.04 1.42
CA ARG A 63 14.08 31.34 0.92
C ARG A 63 14.88 32.51 1.50
N ALA A 64 15.17 32.50 2.80
CA ALA A 64 15.99 33.54 3.43
C ALA A 64 17.42 33.61 2.86
N VAL A 65 17.97 32.49 2.36
CA VAL A 65 19.24 32.49 1.61
C VAL A 65 19.08 33.14 0.22
N ALA A 66 17.95 32.96 -0.47
CA ALA A 66 17.68 33.68 -1.71
C ALA A 66 17.39 35.17 -1.48
N ASP A 67 16.72 35.54 -0.38
CA ASP A 67 16.50 36.93 0.04
C ASP A 67 17.82 37.68 0.31
N LEU A 68 18.94 36.98 0.55
CA LEU A 68 20.28 37.55 0.68
C LEU A 68 20.97 37.84 -0.67
N LEU A 69 20.47 37.30 -1.79
CA LEU A 69 21.06 37.58 -3.10
C LEU A 69 20.76 39.01 -3.56
N PRO A 70 21.75 39.73 -4.13
CA PRO A 70 21.50 41.04 -4.72
C PRO A 70 20.54 40.92 -5.93
N PRO A 71 19.87 42.01 -6.33
CA PRO A 71 19.11 42.02 -7.57
C PRO A 71 20.02 41.74 -8.78
N ALA A 72 19.57 40.88 -9.71
CA ALA A 72 20.33 40.46 -10.88
C ALA A 72 19.74 41.03 -12.17
N GLU A 73 20.60 41.65 -13.00
CA GLU A 73 20.29 41.94 -14.40
C GLU A 73 20.18 40.61 -15.18
N VAL A 74 19.06 40.41 -15.88
CA VAL A 74 18.75 39.23 -16.69
C VAL A 74 18.13 39.62 -18.04
N VAL A 75 18.26 38.75 -19.05
CA VAL A 75 17.50 38.87 -20.30
C VAL A 75 16.01 38.65 -20.01
N LYS A 76 15.17 39.58 -20.46
CA LYS A 76 13.75 39.64 -20.17
C LYS A 76 13.00 38.43 -20.72
N GLY A 77 12.21 37.78 -19.86
CA GLY A 77 11.50 36.54 -20.19
C GLY A 77 12.39 35.33 -20.50
N CYS A 78 13.70 35.39 -20.23
CA CYS A 78 14.59 34.25 -20.40
C CYS A 78 14.43 33.24 -19.25
N PRO A 79 13.98 31.99 -19.50
CA PRO A 79 13.73 31.00 -18.45
C PRO A 79 15.01 30.44 -17.79
N PHE A 80 16.18 30.99 -18.11
CA PHE A 80 17.49 30.60 -17.57
C PHE A 80 18.20 31.74 -16.82
N HIS A 81 17.55 32.89 -16.60
CA HIS A 81 18.15 34.09 -15.99
C HIS A 81 19.50 34.51 -16.61
N CYS A 82 19.63 34.35 -17.94
CA CYS A 82 20.87 34.67 -18.67
C CYS A 82 21.30 36.12 -18.43
N HIS A 83 22.59 36.34 -18.23
CA HIS A 83 23.16 37.68 -18.20
C HIS A 83 23.17 38.24 -19.64
N PRO A 84 22.71 39.49 -19.89
CA PRO A 84 22.58 40.01 -21.26
C PRO A 84 23.88 40.00 -22.07
N LYS A 85 25.02 40.26 -21.40
CA LYS A 85 26.36 40.35 -22.02
C LYS A 85 27.11 39.01 -22.05
N GLU A 86 26.55 37.98 -21.42
CA GLU A 86 27.12 36.62 -21.37
C GLU A 86 25.97 35.59 -21.43
N PRO A 87 25.22 35.51 -22.55
CA PRO A 87 24.08 34.61 -22.67
C PRO A 87 24.54 33.14 -22.73
N VAL A 88 24.04 32.32 -21.79
CA VAL A 88 24.39 30.90 -21.71
C VAL A 88 23.41 29.98 -22.44
N CYS A 89 22.14 30.37 -22.54
CA CYS A 89 21.13 29.56 -23.21
C CYS A 89 21.08 29.81 -24.74
N PRO A 90 20.79 28.80 -25.55
CA PRO A 90 20.68 28.94 -27.01
C PRO A 90 19.69 30.01 -27.48
N LEU A 91 18.56 30.19 -26.79
CA LEU A 91 17.53 31.17 -27.17
C LEU A 91 18.01 32.63 -27.07
N CYS A 92 18.99 32.90 -26.21
CA CYS A 92 19.62 34.22 -26.10
C CYS A 92 20.88 34.31 -26.97
N ARG A 93 21.63 33.20 -27.14
CA ARG A 93 22.79 33.12 -28.07
C ARG A 93 22.42 33.20 -29.55
N ALA A 94 21.16 32.96 -29.90
CA ALA A 94 20.63 33.04 -31.27
C ALA A 94 20.03 34.42 -31.61
N ARG A 95 20.33 35.45 -30.82
CA ARG A 95 19.96 36.86 -31.03
C ARG A 95 21.20 37.72 -30.87
N ASP A 96 21.21 38.88 -31.50
CA ASP A 96 22.29 39.86 -31.31
C ASP A 96 22.16 40.54 -29.94
N GLU A 97 23.29 40.93 -29.32
CA GLU A 97 23.30 41.51 -27.96
C GLU A 97 22.46 42.80 -27.84
N ASP A 98 22.42 43.60 -28.91
CA ASP A 98 21.63 44.83 -29.00
C ASP A 98 20.10 44.59 -29.05
N GLU A 99 19.64 43.35 -29.31
CA GLU A 99 18.21 42.97 -29.32
C GLU A 99 17.71 42.39 -27.97
N LEU A 100 18.60 42.21 -26.99
CA LEU A 100 18.26 41.59 -25.71
C LEU A 100 17.66 42.60 -24.72
N GLU A 101 16.33 42.79 -24.76
CA GLU A 101 15.60 43.49 -23.69
C GLU A 101 15.99 42.91 -22.31
N THR A 102 16.24 43.77 -21.32
CA THR A 102 16.68 43.37 -19.98
C THR A 102 15.64 43.67 -18.90
N GLU A 103 15.67 42.90 -17.82
CA GLU A 103 14.94 43.19 -16.58
C GLU A 103 15.80 42.88 -15.35
N THR A 104 15.44 43.42 -14.19
CA THR A 104 16.18 43.22 -12.93
C THR A 104 15.30 42.43 -11.96
N ILE A 105 15.70 41.18 -11.67
CA ILE A 105 14.97 40.33 -10.71
C ILE A 105 15.58 40.43 -9.29
N PRO A 106 14.77 40.56 -8.23
CA PRO A 106 15.25 40.57 -6.84
C PRO A 106 15.70 39.18 -6.38
N GLY A 107 16.50 39.10 -5.31
CA GLY A 107 16.99 37.84 -4.74
C GLY A 107 15.91 36.80 -4.45
N CYS A 108 14.76 37.24 -3.94
CA CYS A 108 13.60 36.38 -3.65
C CYS A 108 12.96 35.72 -4.89
N GLU A 109 13.17 36.28 -6.09
CA GLU A 109 12.73 35.71 -7.37
C GLU A 109 13.81 34.82 -8.00
N ARG A 110 15.08 34.95 -7.58
CA ARG A 110 16.20 34.04 -7.91
C ARG A 110 16.11 32.70 -7.15
N PHE A 111 14.91 32.23 -6.82
CA PHE A 111 14.62 31.04 -6.02
C PHE A 111 13.74 30.04 -6.78
N VAL A 112 14.25 28.82 -7.02
CA VAL A 112 13.49 27.73 -7.64
C VAL A 112 13.30 26.59 -6.66
N ARG A 113 12.05 26.16 -6.47
CA ARG A 113 11.70 24.98 -5.66
C ARG A 113 11.44 23.76 -6.53
N ILE A 114 12.14 22.68 -6.21
CA ILE A 114 11.90 21.32 -6.70
C ILE A 114 11.34 20.52 -5.52
N GLN A 115 10.35 19.66 -5.77
CA GLN A 115 9.79 18.74 -4.77
C GLN A 115 10.10 17.32 -5.24
N GLY A 116 10.70 16.51 -4.38
CA GLY A 116 10.95 15.11 -4.63
C GLY A 116 9.68 14.29 -4.75
N SER A 117 9.70 13.32 -5.66
CA SER A 117 8.58 12.44 -5.97
C SER A 117 9.09 11.24 -6.78
N PRO A 118 8.57 10.02 -6.57
CA PRO A 118 8.91 8.86 -7.40
C PRO A 118 8.44 8.99 -8.86
N ASP A 119 7.55 9.94 -9.15
CA ASP A 119 7.12 10.27 -10.52
C ASP A 119 7.99 11.36 -11.20
N LEU A 120 8.94 12.01 -10.50
CA LEU A 120 9.80 13.08 -11.04
C LEU A 120 10.92 12.48 -11.92
N THR A 121 11.05 12.96 -13.17
CA THR A 121 12.02 12.40 -14.13
C THR A 121 13.22 13.32 -14.42
N PRO A 122 14.34 12.82 -14.98
CA PRO A 122 15.47 13.67 -15.38
C PRO A 122 15.07 14.81 -16.34
N GLU A 123 14.00 14.63 -17.10
CA GLU A 123 13.48 15.64 -18.03
C GLU A 123 12.61 16.73 -17.36
N ASP A 124 12.01 16.45 -16.20
CA ASP A 124 11.46 17.51 -15.33
C ASP A 124 12.57 18.40 -14.75
N LEU A 125 13.76 17.82 -14.54
CA LEU A 125 14.90 18.43 -13.88
C LEU A 125 15.76 19.24 -14.87
N LEU A 126 16.22 18.59 -15.94
CA LEU A 126 17.09 19.18 -16.96
C LEU A 126 16.27 19.82 -18.09
N GLY A 127 15.25 19.11 -18.58
CA GLY A 127 14.33 19.55 -19.63
C GLY A 127 14.00 18.44 -20.64
N ASP A 128 13.06 18.72 -21.54
CA ASP A 128 12.65 17.81 -22.61
C ASP A 128 12.49 18.55 -23.94
N ILE A 129 12.35 17.79 -25.02
CA ILE A 129 12.00 18.30 -26.35
C ILE A 129 10.47 18.44 -26.43
N ASP A 130 9.99 19.64 -26.76
CA ASP A 130 8.58 19.90 -27.08
C ASP A 130 8.26 19.29 -28.46
N PRO A 131 7.36 18.30 -28.56
CA PRO A 131 7.05 17.66 -29.82
C PRO A 131 6.44 18.58 -30.89
N ILE A 132 5.75 19.66 -30.50
CA ILE A 132 5.10 20.58 -31.45
C ILE A 132 6.16 21.48 -32.06
N ALA A 133 6.95 22.16 -31.23
CA ALA A 133 8.04 23.02 -31.71
C ALA A 133 9.14 22.22 -32.43
N ALA A 134 9.35 20.95 -32.07
CA ALA A 134 10.25 20.03 -32.79
C ALA A 134 9.75 19.64 -34.19
N LEU A 135 8.43 19.62 -34.42
CA LEU A 135 7.84 19.39 -35.74
C LEU A 135 7.75 20.69 -36.57
N GLU A 136 7.65 21.85 -35.92
CA GLU A 136 7.59 23.16 -36.59
C GLU A 136 8.98 23.71 -36.99
N TYR A 137 9.98 23.60 -36.11
CA TYR A 137 11.32 24.17 -36.30
C TYR A 137 12.41 23.12 -36.56
N GLY A 138 12.09 21.84 -36.42
CA GLY A 138 13.04 20.73 -36.43
C GLY A 138 13.49 20.35 -35.01
N PRO A 139 13.78 19.06 -34.73
CA PRO A 139 13.92 18.57 -33.37
C PRO A 139 15.30 18.86 -32.76
N THR A 140 16.21 19.44 -33.54
CA THR A 140 17.50 19.99 -33.12
C THR A 140 17.52 21.53 -33.09
N ASP A 141 16.38 22.20 -33.34
CA ASP A 141 16.30 23.66 -33.19
C ASP A 141 16.12 24.02 -31.70
N PRO A 142 16.86 24.98 -31.13
CA PRO A 142 16.76 25.23 -29.69
C PRO A 142 15.42 25.79 -29.21
N ARG A 143 14.54 26.24 -30.11
CA ARG A 143 13.13 26.59 -29.78
C ARG A 143 12.28 25.35 -29.51
N ALA A 144 12.72 24.17 -29.94
CA ALA A 144 12.10 22.89 -29.62
C ALA A 144 12.49 22.36 -28.23
N PHE A 145 13.34 23.05 -27.46
CA PHE A 145 13.73 22.64 -26.11
C PHE A 145 12.99 23.40 -25.01
N THR A 146 12.38 22.66 -24.07
CA THR A 146 11.75 23.20 -22.86
C THR A 146 12.65 22.99 -21.63
N PRO A 147 13.16 24.05 -20.98
CA PRO A 147 14.05 23.91 -19.83
C PRO A 147 13.35 23.39 -18.58
N GLY A 148 13.96 22.35 -18.01
CA GLY A 148 13.59 21.74 -16.73
C GLY A 148 13.94 22.63 -15.54
N LYS A 149 13.46 22.25 -14.36
CA LYS A 149 13.46 23.08 -13.14
C LYS A 149 14.87 23.48 -12.68
N LEU A 150 15.87 22.62 -12.87
CA LEU A 150 17.25 22.86 -12.44
C LEU A 150 17.90 24.02 -13.23
N LEU A 151 17.67 24.07 -14.55
CA LEU A 151 18.25 25.11 -15.42
C LEU A 151 17.65 26.50 -15.15
N ARG A 152 16.43 26.57 -14.61
CA ARG A 152 15.81 27.83 -14.15
C ARG A 152 16.44 28.35 -12.86
N GLY A 153 17.15 27.50 -12.12
CA GLY A 153 17.89 27.86 -10.91
C GLY A 153 19.21 28.59 -11.18
N ASN A 154 19.64 28.67 -12.44
CA ASN A 154 20.86 29.37 -12.84
C ASN A 154 20.87 30.82 -12.32
N ARG A 155 22.05 31.25 -11.84
CA ARG A 155 22.30 32.48 -11.10
C ARG A 155 21.36 32.65 -9.89
N GLY A 156 21.01 31.56 -9.19
CA GLY A 156 20.09 31.59 -8.04
C GLY A 156 20.24 30.43 -7.06
N VAL A 157 19.20 30.23 -6.25
CA VAL A 157 19.08 29.15 -5.25
C VAL A 157 18.12 28.07 -5.76
N VAL A 158 18.59 26.83 -5.81
CA VAL A 158 17.78 25.64 -6.07
C VAL A 158 17.45 24.97 -4.74
N PHE A 159 16.21 25.07 -4.31
CA PHE A 159 15.72 24.36 -3.13
C PHE A 159 15.09 23.03 -3.51
N PHE A 160 15.73 21.92 -3.13
CA PHE A 160 15.25 20.57 -3.42
C PHE A 160 14.62 19.95 -2.17
N ASP A 161 13.31 20.05 -2.04
CA ASP A 161 12.58 19.53 -0.89
C ASP A 161 12.35 18.00 -1.03
N GLU A 162 12.69 17.23 0.00
CA GLU A 162 12.52 15.76 0.07
C GLU A 162 13.28 15.01 -1.05
N ILE A 163 14.58 15.28 -1.20
CA ILE A 163 15.44 14.67 -2.23
C ILE A 163 15.49 13.13 -2.15
N ASN A 164 15.33 12.55 -0.96
CA ASN A 164 15.23 11.10 -0.74
C ASN A 164 13.90 10.48 -1.22
N ARG A 165 13.01 11.25 -1.86
CA ARG A 165 11.81 10.73 -2.56
C ARG A 165 12.01 10.58 -4.07
N CYS A 166 13.24 10.80 -4.57
CA CYS A 166 13.55 10.75 -5.98
C CYS A 166 14.18 9.42 -6.41
N PRO A 167 13.78 8.86 -7.56
CA PRO A 167 14.38 7.63 -8.08
C PRO A 167 15.90 7.76 -8.24
N GLU A 168 16.64 6.68 -8.04
CA GLU A 168 18.10 6.60 -8.22
C GLU A 168 18.58 7.20 -9.55
N LYS A 169 17.83 6.99 -10.64
CA LYS A 169 18.12 7.57 -11.98
C LYS A 169 18.07 9.10 -12.02
N LEU A 170 17.32 9.74 -11.12
CA LEU A 170 17.34 11.19 -10.93
C LEU A 170 18.53 11.62 -10.07
N GLN A 171 18.86 10.84 -9.02
CA GLN A 171 20.05 11.08 -8.18
C GLN A 171 21.33 11.05 -9.03
N ASN A 172 21.46 10.08 -9.94
CA ASN A 172 22.58 9.98 -10.87
C ASN A 172 22.62 11.11 -11.90
N ALA A 173 21.47 11.69 -12.27
CA ALA A 173 21.41 12.91 -13.10
C ALA A 173 21.77 14.19 -12.31
N LEU A 174 21.48 14.24 -11.01
CA LEU A 174 21.92 15.31 -10.11
C LEU A 174 23.43 15.25 -9.89
N LEU A 175 24.00 14.06 -9.70
CA LEU A 175 25.45 13.84 -9.55
C LEU A 175 26.26 14.53 -10.66
N GLN A 176 25.93 14.27 -11.93
CA GLN A 176 26.63 14.89 -13.05
C GLN A 176 26.63 16.42 -12.96
N VAL A 177 25.47 17.03 -12.70
CA VAL A 177 25.35 18.50 -12.67
C VAL A 177 26.05 19.13 -11.46
N LEU A 178 26.09 18.43 -10.32
CA LEU A 178 26.78 18.89 -9.11
C LEU A 178 28.31 18.71 -9.18
N GLU A 179 28.80 17.75 -9.98
CA GLU A 179 30.22 17.43 -10.11
C GLU A 179 30.90 18.13 -11.29
N GLU A 180 30.29 18.10 -12.48
CA GLU A 180 30.83 18.74 -13.70
C GLU A 180 30.52 20.25 -13.75
N GLN A 181 29.65 20.73 -12.85
CA GLN A 181 28.97 22.04 -12.92
C GLN A 181 28.33 22.31 -14.30
N ARG A 182 27.95 21.26 -15.01
CA ARG A 182 27.42 21.29 -16.37
C ARG A 182 26.23 20.35 -16.47
N ALA A 183 25.17 20.82 -17.13
CA ALA A 183 24.05 19.99 -17.53
C ALA A 183 24.09 19.79 -19.05
N THR A 184 24.50 18.59 -19.50
CA THR A 184 24.51 18.23 -20.92
C THR A 184 23.14 17.71 -21.33
N ILE A 185 22.47 18.40 -22.25
CA ILE A 185 21.22 17.90 -22.84
C ILE A 185 21.57 16.89 -23.93
N ALA A 186 21.28 15.60 -23.69
CA ALA A 186 21.66 14.45 -24.54
C ALA A 186 21.01 14.37 -25.94
N GLY A 187 20.53 15.50 -26.47
CA GLY A 187 20.10 15.68 -27.86
C GLY A 187 20.65 16.94 -28.54
N TYR A 188 21.38 17.81 -27.83
CA TYR A 188 21.84 19.09 -28.37
C TYR A 188 23.36 19.31 -28.25
N GLU A 189 24.08 18.49 -27.49
CA GLU A 189 25.50 18.69 -27.14
C GLU A 189 25.80 20.07 -26.52
N VAL A 190 24.76 20.74 -25.99
CA VAL A 190 24.90 22.01 -25.25
C VAL A 190 25.01 21.69 -23.76
N ASP A 191 26.17 22.03 -23.22
CA ASP A 191 26.40 22.12 -21.77
C ASP A 191 25.89 23.47 -21.24
N TYR A 192 25.10 23.43 -20.17
CA TYR A 192 24.66 24.62 -19.45
C TYR A 192 25.43 24.74 -18.14
N PRO A 193 26.07 25.89 -17.85
CA PRO A 193 26.77 26.09 -16.58
C PRO A 193 25.79 26.12 -15.42
N ALA A 194 26.04 25.28 -14.42
CA ALA A 194 25.21 25.08 -13.24
C ALA A 194 25.56 26.08 -12.12
N ASN A 195 25.63 27.38 -12.44
CA ASN A 195 25.95 28.44 -11.48
C ASN A 195 24.75 28.70 -10.54
N PHE A 196 24.53 27.80 -9.58
CA PHE A 196 23.48 27.88 -8.57
C PHE A 196 23.93 27.33 -7.22
N VAL A 197 23.20 27.68 -6.17
CA VAL A 197 23.34 27.10 -4.84
C VAL A 197 22.23 26.09 -4.60
N MET A 198 22.55 24.80 -4.50
CA MET A 198 21.59 23.79 -4.07
C MET A 198 21.46 23.72 -2.55
N ILE A 199 20.23 23.81 -2.06
CA ILE A 199 19.83 23.51 -0.69
C ILE A 199 18.81 22.38 -0.74
N ALA A 200 19.25 21.16 -0.44
CA ALA A 200 18.41 19.98 -0.41
C ALA A 200 17.78 19.75 0.98
N THR A 201 16.72 18.95 1.08
CA THR A 201 16.17 18.47 2.36
C THR A 201 15.88 16.98 2.32
N MET A 202 16.04 16.32 3.47
CA MET A 202 15.53 14.97 3.68
C MET A 202 14.97 14.79 5.10
N ASN A 203 14.13 13.76 5.26
CA ASN A 203 13.59 13.31 6.54
C ASN A 203 14.01 11.84 6.77
N PRO A 204 14.96 11.55 7.68
CA PRO A 204 15.49 10.19 7.86
C PRO A 204 14.52 9.21 8.53
N HIS A 205 13.38 9.70 9.06
CA HIS A 205 12.32 8.89 9.66
C HIS A 205 11.14 8.69 8.68
N GLU A 206 11.42 8.68 7.39
CA GLU A 206 10.46 8.55 6.28
C GLU A 206 10.89 7.35 5.42
N TYR A 207 10.20 6.22 5.57
CA TYR A 207 10.53 4.95 4.89
C TYR A 207 9.54 4.60 3.75
N ALA A 208 8.50 5.43 3.55
CA ALA A 208 7.38 5.11 2.66
C ALA A 208 7.47 5.91 1.35
N GLY A 209 7.88 5.24 0.27
CA GLY A 209 8.06 5.89 -1.04
C GLY A 209 9.28 6.80 -1.09
N THR A 210 10.38 6.31 -0.53
CA THR A 210 11.68 6.95 -0.39
C THR A 210 12.78 6.00 -0.82
N GLU A 211 13.73 6.50 -1.61
CA GLU A 211 14.98 5.81 -1.94
C GLU A 211 16.07 6.26 -0.95
N GLU A 212 17.07 5.41 -0.72
CA GLU A 212 18.29 5.86 -0.04
C GLU A 212 19.09 6.81 -0.95
N LEU A 213 19.90 7.68 -0.36
CA LEU A 213 20.81 8.56 -1.10
C LEU A 213 22.17 7.87 -1.23
N SER A 214 22.73 7.81 -2.44
CA SER A 214 24.05 7.20 -2.64
C SER A 214 25.14 7.99 -1.91
N GLU A 215 26.16 7.29 -1.38
CA GLU A 215 27.28 7.91 -0.68
C GLU A 215 27.98 8.97 -1.54
N VAL A 216 28.08 8.72 -2.86
CA VAL A 216 28.64 9.65 -3.85
C VAL A 216 27.83 10.94 -3.94
N LEU A 217 26.49 10.88 -3.83
CA LEU A 217 25.64 12.07 -3.82
C LEU A 217 25.72 12.81 -2.48
N LEU A 218 25.83 12.08 -1.37
CA LEU A 218 26.00 12.66 -0.03
C LEU A 218 27.33 13.45 0.08
N ASP A 219 28.43 12.96 -0.50
CA ASP A 219 29.74 13.65 -0.55
C ASP A 219 29.70 15.01 -1.29
N ARG A 220 28.65 15.28 -2.08
CA ARG A 220 28.43 16.58 -2.75
C ARG A 220 27.72 17.62 -1.86
N PHE A 221 27.31 17.28 -0.63
CA PHE A 221 26.61 18.19 0.30
C PHE A 221 27.22 18.28 1.71
N ASP A 222 27.34 19.50 2.22
CA ASP A 222 27.54 19.74 3.66
C ASP A 222 26.20 19.47 4.38
N THR A 223 26.16 18.42 5.22
CA THR A 223 24.92 17.98 5.88
C THR A 223 24.68 18.71 7.21
N VAL A 224 23.49 19.29 7.36
CA VAL A 224 23.06 20.10 8.51
C VAL A 224 21.80 19.52 9.13
N LYS A 225 21.85 19.17 10.42
CA LYS A 225 20.71 18.59 11.15
C LYS A 225 19.84 19.70 11.76
N MET A 226 18.62 19.85 11.25
CA MET A 226 17.64 20.83 11.73
C MET A 226 16.57 20.15 12.60
N THR A 227 16.25 20.71 13.77
CA THR A 227 15.36 20.08 14.76
C THR A 227 14.29 21.06 15.29
N TYR A 228 13.43 20.60 16.21
CA TYR A 228 12.38 21.43 16.82
C TYR A 228 12.95 22.54 17.72
N PRO A 229 12.22 23.66 17.92
CA PRO A 229 12.67 24.73 18.82
C PRO A 229 12.88 24.24 20.26
N LYS A 230 14.13 24.32 20.75
CA LYS A 230 14.51 23.90 22.11
C LYS A 230 13.71 24.66 23.19
N SER A 231 13.53 25.98 23.04
CA SER A 231 12.83 26.85 24.02
C SER A 231 11.35 27.11 23.66
N LYS A 232 10.49 27.20 24.69
CA LYS A 232 9.05 27.51 24.59
C LYS A 232 8.82 28.93 24.07
N GLU A 233 9.63 29.88 24.51
CA GLU A 233 9.59 31.31 24.14
C GLU A 233 9.92 31.48 22.65
N THR A 234 10.87 30.68 22.15
CA THR A 234 11.21 30.64 20.71
C THR A 234 10.01 30.17 19.89
N GLU A 235 9.30 29.15 20.35
CA GLU A 235 8.12 28.62 19.66
C GLU A 235 6.91 29.57 19.76
N LYS A 236 6.66 30.19 20.93
CA LYS A 236 5.67 31.29 21.08
C LYS A 236 5.92 32.42 20.07
N ARG A 237 7.18 32.86 19.94
CA ARG A 237 7.56 33.87 18.94
C ARG A 237 7.32 33.41 17.51
N ILE A 238 7.66 32.17 17.16
CA ILE A 238 7.36 31.64 15.82
C ILE A 238 5.86 31.67 15.54
N VAL A 239 5.01 31.30 16.51
CA VAL A 239 3.55 31.33 16.34
C VAL A 239 3.05 32.76 16.13
N VAL A 240 3.48 33.72 16.95
CA VAL A 240 3.02 35.13 16.85
C VAL A 240 3.59 35.86 15.61
N GLU A 241 4.81 35.54 15.17
CA GLU A 241 5.45 36.16 14.00
C GLU A 241 5.07 35.47 12.66
N ARG A 242 4.38 34.32 12.67
CA ARG A 242 4.08 33.52 11.47
C ARG A 242 2.64 33.01 11.31
N GLY A 243 1.83 33.00 12.37
CA GLY A 243 0.41 32.65 12.28
C GLY A 243 -0.45 33.86 11.93
N GLU A 244 -1.54 33.64 11.18
CA GLU A 244 -2.47 34.71 10.80
C GLU A 244 -3.23 35.28 12.01
N ASP A 245 -3.41 36.61 12.05
CA ASP A 245 -4.25 37.32 13.03
C ASP A 245 -5.65 37.55 12.43
N PHE A 246 -6.66 36.94 13.06
CA PHE A 246 -8.07 37.05 12.66
C PHE A 246 -8.82 38.15 13.43
N GLY A 247 -8.11 39.02 14.16
CA GLY A 247 -8.67 40.09 14.98
C GLY A 247 -9.25 39.61 16.32
N VAL A 248 -8.85 38.42 16.78
CA VAL A 248 -9.33 37.79 18.02
C VAL A 248 -8.19 37.70 19.02
N LYS A 249 -8.36 38.33 20.19
CA LYS A 249 -7.28 38.38 21.18
C LYS A 249 -6.98 37.00 21.76
N VAL A 250 -5.82 36.44 21.42
CA VAL A 250 -5.24 35.28 22.10
C VAL A 250 -4.55 35.75 23.40
N PRO A 251 -4.96 35.26 24.58
CA PRO A 251 -4.24 35.54 25.83
C PRO A 251 -2.95 34.76 25.95
N GLU A 252 -1.96 35.28 26.67
CA GLU A 252 -0.65 34.62 26.86
C GLU A 252 -0.79 33.19 27.41
N TYR A 253 -1.64 32.96 28.42
CA TYR A 253 -1.88 31.61 28.97
C TYR A 253 -2.50 30.62 27.97
N VAL A 254 -3.18 31.10 26.93
CA VAL A 254 -3.73 30.24 25.85
C VAL A 254 -2.65 29.97 24.81
N LEU A 255 -1.82 30.97 24.48
CA LEU A 255 -0.65 30.77 23.62
C LEU A 255 0.36 29.80 24.26
N GLU A 256 0.56 29.90 25.58
CA GLU A 256 1.38 28.96 26.34
C GLU A 256 0.79 27.54 26.33
N PHE A 257 -0.51 27.38 26.58
CA PHE A 257 -1.20 26.08 26.50
C PHE A 257 -1.11 25.46 25.10
N ILE A 258 -1.28 26.25 24.03
CA ILE A 258 -1.12 25.78 22.64
C ILE A 258 0.31 25.27 22.38
N VAL A 259 1.32 25.97 22.88
CA VAL A 259 2.73 25.55 22.72
C VAL A 259 3.03 24.30 23.57
N ASP A 260 2.58 24.24 24.81
CA ASP A 260 2.78 23.09 25.69
C ASP A 260 2.11 21.82 25.13
N LEU A 261 0.87 21.94 24.65
CA LEU A 261 0.12 20.85 24.02
C LEU A 261 0.87 20.24 22.82
N VAL A 262 1.50 21.05 21.97
CA VAL A 262 2.29 20.54 20.84
C VAL A 262 3.65 20.01 21.29
N ARG A 263 4.26 20.61 22.32
CA ARG A 263 5.55 20.14 22.88
C ARG A 263 5.42 18.79 23.54
N ALA A 264 4.37 18.56 24.34
CA ALA A 264 4.10 17.27 24.98
C ALA A 264 4.08 16.11 23.98
N THR A 265 3.56 16.31 22.75
CA THR A 265 3.61 15.27 21.70
C THR A 265 5.02 14.81 21.32
N ARG A 266 6.07 15.58 21.65
CA ARG A 266 7.49 15.29 21.33
C ARG A 266 8.19 14.47 22.41
N ASP A 267 7.63 14.47 23.61
CA ASP A 267 8.20 13.84 24.81
C ASP A 267 7.34 12.64 25.28
N HIS A 268 6.33 12.22 24.49
CA HIS A 268 5.34 11.20 24.83
C HIS A 268 5.65 9.82 24.17
N ASP A 269 5.85 8.78 24.99
CA ASP A 269 6.33 7.46 24.57
C ASP A 269 5.48 6.76 23.47
N ASP A 270 4.16 6.98 23.45
CA ASP A 270 3.28 6.36 22.45
C ASP A 270 3.41 6.99 21.04
N ILE A 271 4.25 8.02 20.85
CA ILE A 271 4.36 8.78 19.59
C ILE A 271 5.72 8.58 18.91
N GLU A 272 5.71 7.96 17.73
CA GLU A 272 6.90 7.77 16.88
C GLU A 272 7.26 9.04 16.08
N ARG A 273 6.24 9.76 15.59
CA ARG A 273 6.44 11.01 14.85
C ARG A 273 5.63 12.13 15.52
N PRO A 274 6.28 13.10 16.18
CA PRO A 274 5.60 14.12 16.97
C PRO A 274 5.19 15.35 16.16
N ALA A 275 4.37 16.21 16.75
CA ALA A 275 3.82 17.37 16.05
C ALA A 275 4.84 18.52 15.89
N SER A 276 4.97 18.99 14.65
CA SER A 276 5.86 20.10 14.26
C SER A 276 5.25 21.47 14.52
N VAL A 277 6.04 22.54 14.39
CA VAL A 277 5.60 23.93 14.64
C VAL A 277 4.43 24.37 13.73
N ARG A 278 4.26 23.71 12.58
CA ARG A 278 3.06 23.87 11.72
C ARG A 278 1.75 23.48 12.45
N ALA A 279 1.79 22.60 13.45
CA ALA A 279 0.66 22.26 14.29
C ALA A 279 0.35 23.39 15.29
N THR A 280 1.38 23.93 15.93
CA THR A 280 1.29 25.05 16.89
C THR A 280 0.65 26.29 16.26
N ILE A 281 1.08 26.63 15.03
CA ILE A 281 0.46 27.68 14.21
C ILE A 281 -1.00 27.32 13.87
N GLY A 282 -1.25 26.09 13.41
CA GLY A 282 -2.60 25.63 13.06
C GLY A 282 -3.60 25.66 14.22
N LEU A 283 -3.15 25.36 15.45
CA LEU A 283 -3.97 25.50 16.66
C LEU A 283 -4.27 26.98 16.98
N TYR A 284 -3.27 27.86 16.89
CA TYR A 284 -3.42 29.30 17.11
C TYR A 284 -4.44 29.94 16.15
N GLU A 285 -4.37 29.60 14.86
CA GLU A 285 -5.31 30.08 13.83
C GLU A 285 -6.72 29.46 14.00
N ARG A 286 -6.79 28.16 14.34
CA ARG A 286 -8.07 27.45 14.53
C ARG A 286 -8.80 27.87 15.79
N ALA A 287 -8.10 28.15 16.89
CA ALA A 287 -8.71 28.62 18.13
C ALA A 287 -9.23 30.07 18.01
N GLN A 288 -8.50 30.95 17.32
CA GLN A 288 -9.01 32.28 16.94
C GLN A 288 -10.29 32.18 16.09
N THR A 289 -10.26 31.40 15.01
CA THR A 289 -11.43 31.27 14.11
C THR A 289 -12.61 30.57 14.78
N HIS A 290 -12.39 29.64 15.71
CA HIS A 290 -13.45 29.02 16.52
C HIS A 290 -14.12 30.05 17.45
N ALA A 291 -13.34 30.83 18.19
CA ALA A 291 -13.86 31.91 19.03
C ALA A 291 -14.65 32.95 18.21
N ALA A 292 -14.15 33.34 17.04
CA ALA A 292 -14.83 34.25 16.12
C ALA A 292 -16.19 33.71 15.64
N LEU A 293 -16.27 32.41 15.30
CA LEU A 293 -17.52 31.76 14.90
C LEU A 293 -18.55 31.69 16.04
N GLN A 294 -18.09 31.63 17.29
CA GLN A 294 -18.94 31.78 18.48
C GLN A 294 -19.22 33.26 18.87
N GLY A 295 -18.78 34.23 18.05
CA GLY A 295 -19.00 35.66 18.29
C GLY A 295 -18.13 36.27 19.40
N ARG A 296 -17.09 35.55 19.88
CA ARG A 296 -16.17 36.02 20.92
C ARG A 296 -14.94 36.71 20.32
N SER A 297 -14.55 37.85 20.89
CA SER A 297 -13.36 38.62 20.51
C SER A 297 -12.08 38.21 21.28
N LYS A 298 -12.14 37.10 22.02
CA LYS A 298 -11.06 36.57 22.86
C LYS A 298 -11.11 35.04 22.82
N VAL A 299 -9.93 34.41 22.68
CA VAL A 299 -9.77 32.96 22.72
C VAL A 299 -9.70 32.45 24.16
N GLU A 300 -10.27 31.27 24.40
CA GLU A 300 -10.27 30.55 25.69
C GLU A 300 -9.73 29.13 25.51
N LEU A 301 -9.42 28.42 26.61
CA LEU A 301 -8.83 27.07 26.52
C LEU A 301 -9.74 26.08 25.79
N GLN A 302 -11.06 26.22 25.93
CA GLN A 302 -12.02 25.37 25.19
C GLN A 302 -11.87 25.50 23.67
N ASP A 303 -11.54 26.70 23.15
CA ASP A 303 -11.31 26.86 21.71
C ASP A 303 -10.12 26.04 21.19
N VAL A 304 -9.14 25.76 22.06
CA VAL A 304 -7.98 24.93 21.73
C VAL A 304 -8.36 23.46 21.84
N ILE A 305 -9.05 23.06 22.91
CA ILE A 305 -9.52 21.69 23.16
C ILE A 305 -10.39 21.18 21.99
N GLU A 306 -11.41 21.95 21.59
CA GLU A 306 -12.36 21.59 20.53
C GLU A 306 -11.68 21.38 19.16
N VAL A 307 -10.65 22.18 18.84
CA VAL A 307 -9.96 22.10 17.54
C VAL A 307 -8.77 21.14 17.55
N ALA A 308 -8.24 20.78 18.72
CA ALA A 308 -7.00 20.03 18.84
C ALA A 308 -7.04 18.64 18.19
N PRO A 309 -8.06 17.77 18.40
CA PRO A 309 -8.17 16.50 17.68
C PRO A 309 -8.14 16.70 16.15
N SER A 310 -8.91 17.65 15.64
CA SER A 310 -8.99 17.96 14.21
C SER A 310 -7.66 18.47 13.62
N VAL A 311 -6.87 19.22 14.39
CA VAL A 311 -5.58 19.77 13.94
C VAL A 311 -4.45 18.75 14.07
N LEU A 312 -4.42 17.95 15.14
CA LEU A 312 -3.30 17.09 15.51
C LEU A 312 -3.37 15.67 14.94
N ARG A 313 -4.57 15.10 14.69
CA ARG A 313 -4.77 13.68 14.33
C ARG A 313 -3.88 13.17 13.19
N LYS A 314 -3.59 14.00 12.18
CA LYS A 314 -2.73 13.65 11.03
C LYS A 314 -1.41 14.43 11.01
N ARG A 315 -0.97 14.89 12.18
CA ARG A 315 0.33 15.53 12.43
C ARG A 315 1.19 14.79 13.45
N ILE A 316 0.62 13.83 14.17
CA ILE A 316 1.33 12.80 14.92
C ILE A 316 1.27 11.45 14.20
N LYS A 317 2.18 10.52 14.53
CA LYS A 317 2.09 9.09 14.22
C LYS A 317 2.35 8.32 15.51
N LEU A 318 1.45 7.40 15.88
CA LEU A 318 1.63 6.54 17.03
C LEU A 318 2.73 5.50 16.80
N SER A 319 3.35 5.02 17.88
CA SER A 319 4.35 3.96 17.83
C SER A 319 3.71 2.61 17.44
N PRO A 320 4.46 1.69 16.80
CA PRO A 320 3.95 0.38 16.41
C PRO A 320 3.38 -0.45 17.56
N ARG A 321 3.82 -0.17 18.80
CA ARG A 321 3.34 -0.82 20.03
C ARG A 321 1.90 -0.44 20.39
N VAL A 322 1.44 0.75 20.03
CA VAL A 322 0.19 1.35 20.56
C VAL A 322 -0.83 1.70 19.48
N GLN A 323 -0.41 1.81 18.21
CA GLN A 323 -1.29 2.03 17.03
C GLN A 323 -2.41 0.99 16.81
N HIS A 324 -2.47 -0.06 17.63
CA HIS A 324 -3.50 -1.12 17.59
C HIS A 324 -4.35 -1.19 18.87
N VAL A 325 -4.05 -0.33 19.86
CA VAL A 325 -4.71 -0.28 21.18
C VAL A 325 -5.41 1.08 21.38
N LYS A 326 -4.75 2.17 20.99
CA LYS A 326 -5.30 3.54 21.01
C LYS A 326 -5.43 4.08 19.58
N SER A 327 -6.42 4.93 19.32
CA SER A 327 -6.42 5.77 18.12
C SER A 327 -5.58 7.04 18.34
N GLU A 328 -5.28 7.77 17.27
CA GLU A 328 -4.55 9.04 17.42
C GLU A 328 -5.37 10.07 18.21
N GLU A 329 -6.71 9.99 18.17
CA GLU A 329 -7.61 10.88 18.91
C GLU A 329 -7.63 10.58 20.42
N ASP A 330 -7.39 9.33 20.82
CA ASP A 330 -7.34 8.96 22.24
C ASP A 330 -6.04 9.48 22.88
N VAL A 331 -4.90 9.29 22.21
CA VAL A 331 -3.60 9.86 22.66
C VAL A 331 -3.63 11.38 22.65
N ILE A 332 -4.34 12.02 21.71
CA ILE A 332 -4.55 13.48 21.76
C ILE A 332 -5.39 13.89 22.98
N LYS A 333 -6.41 13.13 23.37
CA LYS A 333 -7.21 13.41 24.59
C LYS A 333 -6.37 13.26 25.86
N GLU A 334 -5.56 12.19 25.95
CA GLU A 334 -4.65 11.94 27.08
C GLU A 334 -3.67 13.13 27.26
N ILE A 335 -3.01 13.57 26.19
CA ILE A 335 -2.07 14.71 26.21
C ILE A 335 -2.81 16.03 26.51
N ILE A 336 -4.04 16.23 26.01
CA ILE A 336 -4.87 17.39 26.38
C ILE A 336 -5.16 17.39 27.89
N GLN A 337 -5.49 16.24 28.47
CA GLN A 337 -5.76 16.13 29.90
C GLN A 337 -4.51 16.39 30.75
N GLU A 338 -3.39 15.73 30.44
CA GLU A 338 -2.10 15.93 31.14
C GLU A 338 -1.70 17.42 31.19
N VAL A 339 -1.78 18.10 30.05
CA VAL A 339 -1.45 19.53 29.95
C VAL A 339 -2.50 20.41 30.64
N LEU A 340 -3.79 20.02 30.70
CA LEU A 340 -4.82 20.76 31.45
C LEU A 340 -4.67 20.66 32.96
N GLU A 341 -4.27 19.49 33.47
CA GLU A 341 -4.03 19.28 34.90
C GLU A 341 -2.89 20.20 35.39
N GLY A 342 -1.83 20.37 34.59
CA GLY A 342 -0.77 21.35 34.83
C GLY A 342 -1.23 22.83 34.87
N TYR A 343 -2.40 23.14 34.30
CA TYR A 343 -3.03 24.47 34.35
C TYR A 343 -4.17 24.55 35.42
N GLY A 344 -4.31 23.53 36.27
CA GLY A 344 -5.24 23.53 37.40
C GLY A 344 -6.71 23.33 37.02
N LYS A 345 -6.99 22.57 35.95
CA LYS A 345 -8.35 22.20 35.52
C LYS A 345 -8.46 20.69 35.29
N THR A 346 -9.56 20.10 35.73
CA THR A 346 -9.69 18.63 35.89
C THR A 346 -10.60 17.93 34.89
N GLU A 347 -11.30 18.65 34.02
CA GLU A 347 -12.32 18.06 33.14
C GLU A 347 -12.24 18.60 31.70
N VAL A 348 -12.30 17.68 30.73
CA VAL A 348 -12.56 17.94 29.31
C VAL A 348 -14.06 17.72 29.07
N PRO A 349 -14.83 18.69 28.54
CA PRO A 349 -16.25 18.48 28.27
C PRO A 349 -16.51 17.38 27.24
N ASP A 350 -17.53 16.55 27.47
CA ASP A 350 -17.94 15.48 26.54
C ASP A 350 -18.37 16.03 25.18
N THR A 351 -17.67 15.62 24.12
CA THR A 351 -17.89 16.10 22.75
C THR A 351 -18.96 15.31 21.97
N ASP A 352 -19.99 14.80 22.64
CA ASP A 352 -21.09 14.05 22.02
C ASP A 352 -22.17 15.00 21.47
N GLY A 353 -21.80 15.74 20.41
CA GLY A 353 -22.56 16.92 19.95
C GLY A 353 -22.57 17.18 18.44
N ILE A 354 -22.34 16.17 17.58
CA ILE A 354 -22.34 16.36 16.12
C ILE A 354 -23.79 16.55 15.59
N PRO A 355 -24.17 17.72 15.04
CA PRO A 355 -25.54 17.98 14.59
C PRO A 355 -25.81 17.31 13.24
N GLY A 356 -26.24 16.03 13.28
CA GLY A 356 -26.16 15.14 12.10
C GLY A 356 -27.37 14.24 11.81
N LYS A 357 -28.58 14.53 12.30
CA LYS A 357 -29.88 13.96 11.83
C LYS A 357 -31.08 14.64 12.50
N SER A 358 -31.81 15.48 11.77
CA SER A 358 -33.21 15.80 12.07
C SER A 358 -34.12 15.10 11.07
N LYS A 359 -35.19 14.46 11.54
CA LYS A 359 -36.32 14.06 10.69
C LYS A 359 -37.16 15.29 10.34
N PRO A 360 -37.91 15.28 9.23
CA PRO A 360 -38.88 16.33 8.95
C PRO A 360 -40.11 16.15 9.85
N ASP A 361 -40.37 17.12 10.73
CA ASP A 361 -41.66 17.25 11.42
C ASP A 361 -42.65 18.03 10.54
N GLU A 362 -43.94 17.71 10.69
CA GLU A 362 -45.01 18.25 9.85
C GLU A 362 -45.61 19.55 10.39
N GLY A 363 -45.90 20.50 9.50
CA GLY A 363 -47.06 21.38 9.61
C GLY A 363 -47.03 22.53 10.62
N ALA A 364 -46.57 23.70 10.18
CA ALA A 364 -47.22 24.97 10.54
C ALA A 364 -46.97 26.05 9.46
N SER A 365 -48.05 26.59 8.88
CA SER A 365 -48.00 27.74 7.97
C SER A 365 -48.51 28.99 8.67
N THR A 366 -47.86 30.15 8.46
CA THR A 366 -48.50 31.47 8.27
C THR A 366 -47.45 32.61 8.15
N GLY A 367 -47.84 33.69 7.46
CA GLY A 367 -47.40 35.06 7.77
C GLY A 367 -45.97 35.47 7.42
N ALA A 368 -45.78 36.05 6.23
CA ALA A 368 -44.64 36.92 5.96
C ALA A 368 -44.88 38.34 6.53
N PRO A 369 -43.82 39.06 6.92
CA PRO A 369 -43.75 40.49 6.66
C PRO A 369 -42.46 40.89 5.90
N GLU A 370 -42.61 41.83 4.97
CA GLU A 370 -41.47 42.47 4.28
C GLU A 370 -40.76 43.47 5.21
N GLY A 371 -39.44 43.72 5.05
CA GLY A 371 -38.85 44.85 5.79
C GLY A 371 -37.33 45.01 5.93
N ARG A 372 -36.55 45.03 4.84
CA ARG A 372 -35.25 45.74 4.73
C ARG A 372 -34.18 45.52 5.83
N ARG A 373 -33.05 44.89 5.46
CA ARG A 373 -31.71 45.50 5.70
C ARG A 373 -30.67 45.02 4.69
N ARG A 374 -29.69 45.90 4.41
CA ARG A 374 -28.80 45.85 3.25
C ARG A 374 -27.77 44.71 3.35
N SER A 375 -27.73 43.80 2.39
CA SER A 375 -26.60 42.89 2.20
C SER A 375 -25.52 43.52 1.32
N ARG A 376 -24.28 43.65 1.83
CA ARG A 376 -23.10 43.93 0.99
C ARG A 376 -22.62 42.61 0.38
N ARG A 377 -23.19 42.26 -0.77
CA ARG A 377 -22.90 41.00 -1.48
C ARG A 377 -21.49 41.01 -2.07
N TRP A 378 -20.55 40.34 -1.39
CA TRP A 378 -19.24 40.01 -1.96
C TRP A 378 -19.43 39.12 -3.21
N ARG A 379 -18.60 39.32 -4.24
CA ARG A 379 -18.70 38.62 -5.53
C ARG A 379 -17.36 37.95 -5.86
N PRO A 380 -17.32 36.63 -6.10
CA PRO A 380 -16.27 36.02 -6.93
C PRO A 380 -16.36 36.59 -8.35
N ARG A 381 -15.22 36.72 -9.05
CA ARG A 381 -15.20 37.04 -10.49
C ARG A 381 -15.57 35.79 -11.31
N ARG A 382 -16.16 36.01 -12.49
CA ARG A 382 -16.59 34.96 -13.43
C ARG A 382 -16.08 35.31 -14.82
N THR A 383 -15.25 34.44 -15.41
CA THR A 383 -14.74 34.46 -16.79
C THR A 383 -14.32 33.02 -17.13
N GLN A 384 -14.74 32.39 -18.23
CA GLN A 384 -15.81 32.72 -19.19
C GLN A 384 -16.20 31.42 -19.93
N GLU A 385 -17.47 31.23 -20.33
CA GLU A 385 -17.90 30.08 -21.16
C GLU A 385 -17.50 30.32 -22.64
N HIS A 386 -17.12 29.34 -23.48
CA HIS A 386 -17.93 28.32 -24.22
C HIS A 386 -17.03 27.67 -25.33
N PRO A 387 -17.48 26.68 -26.16
CA PRO A 387 -18.57 25.69 -26.03
C PRO A 387 -18.19 24.22 -26.39
N ASP A 388 -19.05 23.28 -25.96
CA ASP A 388 -19.50 21.98 -26.53
C ASP A 388 -18.63 21.17 -27.56
N GLY A 389 -18.41 19.87 -27.27
CA GLY A 389 -17.62 18.97 -28.15
C GLY A 389 -17.65 17.43 -27.96
N ALA A 390 -18.71 16.86 -27.37
CA ALA A 390 -19.10 15.42 -27.43
C ALA A 390 -18.09 14.24 -27.17
N ARG A 391 -18.34 13.53 -26.05
CA ARG A 391 -18.36 12.04 -25.87
C ARG A 391 -17.06 11.18 -25.84
N LEU A 392 -17.11 10.20 -24.91
CA LEU A 392 -16.34 8.92 -24.83
C LEU A 392 -14.83 9.00 -24.51
N GLY A 393 -14.29 7.91 -23.93
CA GLY A 393 -12.85 7.64 -23.87
C GLY A 393 -12.28 7.37 -22.46
N SER A 394 -12.07 6.09 -22.14
CA SER A 394 -11.46 5.59 -20.92
C SER A 394 -9.92 5.48 -20.97
N GLU A 395 -9.28 5.70 -19.81
CA GLU A 395 -8.11 4.95 -19.31
C GLU A 395 -6.63 5.12 -19.80
N LYS A 396 -5.75 4.95 -18.79
CA LYS A 396 -4.42 4.28 -18.72
C LYS A 396 -3.12 4.91 -19.32
N ARG A 397 -2.29 5.27 -18.33
CA ARG A 397 -0.83 5.58 -18.09
C ARG A 397 0.30 4.76 -18.80
N SER A 398 1.56 5.15 -18.43
CA SER A 398 2.94 4.56 -18.57
C SER A 398 3.66 4.68 -19.95
N ARG A 399 5.01 4.83 -20.11
CA ARG A 399 6.29 4.11 -19.71
C ARG A 399 6.50 2.80 -20.56
N SER A 400 7.67 2.21 -20.90
CA SER A 400 9.06 2.20 -20.34
C SER A 400 10.25 2.29 -21.36
N ASP A 401 11.05 1.22 -21.66
CA ASP A 401 12.42 1.30 -22.30
C ASP A 401 13.41 0.09 -22.07
N SER A 402 13.22 -1.03 -22.77
CA SER A 402 14.03 -2.17 -23.25
C SER A 402 15.47 -1.83 -23.76
N ARG A 403 16.50 -2.72 -23.72
CA ARG A 403 16.55 -4.18 -23.48
C ARG A 403 17.92 -4.66 -22.93
N THR A 404 17.88 -5.74 -22.12
CA THR A 404 18.82 -6.89 -21.97
C THR A 404 20.29 -6.85 -22.45
N VAL A 405 21.18 -7.60 -21.76
CA VAL A 405 21.84 -8.84 -22.33
C VAL A 405 22.63 -9.69 -21.29
N SER A 406 22.42 -11.02 -21.35
CA SER A 406 23.19 -12.22 -20.91
C SER A 406 24.11 -12.34 -19.66
N ARG A 407 23.75 -13.31 -18.79
CA ARG A 407 24.50 -14.53 -18.33
C ARG A 407 26.04 -14.56 -18.18
N SER A 408 26.49 -15.10 -17.03
CA SER A 408 27.50 -16.20 -16.93
C SER A 408 27.43 -16.93 -15.55
N GLU A 409 28.00 -18.13 -15.42
CA GLU A 409 27.94 -19.02 -14.22
C GLU A 409 29.32 -19.20 -13.54
N SER A 410 29.40 -19.52 -12.23
CA SER A 410 30.39 -20.49 -11.64
C SER A 410 30.31 -20.74 -10.11
N GLN A 411 29.79 -21.91 -9.74
CA GLN A 411 30.21 -22.87 -8.69
C GLN A 411 30.91 -22.47 -7.34
N LYS A 412 30.20 -22.83 -6.24
CA LYS A 412 30.60 -23.79 -5.15
C LYS A 412 31.33 -23.35 -3.84
N THR A 413 30.59 -23.62 -2.75
CA THR A 413 30.97 -24.31 -1.48
C THR A 413 32.04 -23.77 -0.53
N SER A 414 31.58 -23.39 0.67
CA SER A 414 31.88 -24.12 1.92
C SER A 414 30.70 -23.97 2.90
N ALA A 415 30.66 -24.73 3.99
CA ALA A 415 29.59 -24.67 4.99
C ALA A 415 30.11 -25.00 6.40
N THR A 416 29.64 -24.26 7.41
CA THR A 416 29.56 -24.66 8.83
C THR A 416 28.74 -23.63 9.61
N ASP A 417 27.88 -24.14 10.51
CA ASP A 417 27.43 -23.56 11.77
C ASP A 417 27.03 -22.08 11.87
N SER A 418 25.72 -21.82 11.81
CA SER A 418 25.02 -21.23 12.97
C SER A 418 23.53 -21.61 12.92
N ALA A 419 22.92 -21.79 14.10
CA ALA A 419 21.50 -22.04 14.25
C ALA A 419 20.82 -20.78 14.81
N ALA A 420 19.50 -20.69 14.60
CA ALA A 420 18.62 -19.58 15.00
C ALA A 420 18.93 -18.23 14.31
N ASP A 421 18.20 -17.96 13.23
CA ASP A 421 17.18 -16.91 13.27
C ASP A 421 15.99 -17.39 12.42
N GLY A 422 14.79 -17.42 13.00
CA GLY A 422 13.56 -17.70 12.28
C GLY A 422 12.95 -16.38 11.81
N GLU A 423 12.76 -16.19 10.51
CA GLU A 423 12.13 -14.98 9.99
C GLU A 423 10.67 -14.92 10.49
N VAL A 424 10.38 -13.95 11.36
CA VAL A 424 9.03 -13.81 11.94
C VAL A 424 8.05 -13.43 10.84
N LEU A 425 7.03 -14.27 10.64
CA LEU A 425 5.94 -14.09 9.68
C LEU A 425 5.46 -12.63 9.57
N ASP A 426 5.54 -12.08 8.36
CA ASP A 426 5.39 -10.65 8.03
C ASP A 426 4.19 -9.97 8.71
N ASP A 427 4.45 -8.82 9.35
CA ASP A 427 3.46 -7.98 10.04
C ASP A 427 2.39 -7.38 9.09
N GLU A 428 2.52 -7.53 7.75
CA GLU A 428 1.40 -7.33 6.80
C GLU A 428 0.28 -8.38 7.00
N TYR A 429 0.61 -9.62 7.36
CA TYR A 429 -0.30 -10.77 7.39
C TYR A 429 -1.48 -10.57 8.36
N HIS A 430 -1.20 -10.14 9.60
CA HIS A 430 -2.22 -9.82 10.61
C HIS A 430 -3.10 -8.59 10.28
N ARG A 431 -2.97 -7.97 9.10
CA ARG A 431 -3.74 -6.78 8.72
C ARG A 431 -4.89 -7.05 7.74
N ARG A 432 -5.02 -8.27 7.17
CA ARG A 432 -6.06 -8.60 6.18
C ARG A 432 -7.10 -9.66 6.60
N LEU A 433 -6.76 -10.62 7.46
CA LEU A 433 -7.73 -11.57 8.01
C LEU A 433 -8.64 -10.86 9.04
N ARG A 434 -9.94 -11.16 9.06
CA ARG A 434 -10.98 -10.35 9.74
C ARG A 434 -11.79 -11.04 10.84
N PHE A 435 -11.22 -12.11 11.41
CA PHE A 435 -11.83 -12.97 12.42
C PHE A 435 -12.68 -12.22 13.45
N ARG A 436 -13.93 -12.65 13.62
CA ARG A 436 -14.98 -11.90 14.33
C ARG A 436 -14.96 -12.13 15.85
N ALA A 437 -14.31 -13.20 16.29
CA ALA A 437 -14.22 -13.61 17.69
C ALA A 437 -12.80 -14.00 18.14
N LEU A 438 -11.92 -14.44 17.22
CA LEU A 438 -10.51 -14.73 17.47
C LEU A 438 -9.68 -13.44 17.37
N THR A 439 -9.24 -12.94 18.52
CA THR A 439 -8.48 -11.68 18.59
C THR A 439 -7.08 -11.82 17.99
N LYS A 440 -6.42 -10.68 17.73
CA LYS A 440 -4.99 -10.68 17.36
C LYS A 440 -4.08 -11.26 18.44
N GLU A 441 -4.47 -11.16 19.71
CA GLU A 441 -3.73 -11.76 20.82
C GLU A 441 -3.83 -13.30 20.76
N ASP A 442 -5.03 -13.85 20.51
CA ASP A 442 -5.21 -15.29 20.35
C ASP A 442 -4.43 -15.86 19.15
N GLN A 443 -4.42 -15.13 18.03
CA GLN A 443 -3.63 -15.47 16.84
C GLN A 443 -2.14 -15.49 17.15
N ARG A 444 -1.65 -14.43 17.81
CA ARG A 444 -0.24 -14.30 18.22
C ARG A 444 0.18 -15.43 19.15
N LYS A 445 -0.63 -15.76 20.16
CA LYS A 445 -0.32 -16.82 21.14
C LYS A 445 -0.23 -18.21 20.51
N TYR A 446 -1.02 -18.50 19.48
CA TYR A 446 -0.86 -19.71 18.69
C TYR A 446 0.47 -19.71 17.90
N VAL A 447 0.84 -18.60 17.24
CA VAL A 447 2.08 -18.48 16.45
C VAL A 447 3.34 -18.48 17.34
N GLU A 448 3.28 -17.86 18.52
CA GLU A 448 4.35 -17.92 19.53
C GLU A 448 4.43 -19.30 20.25
N GLY A 449 3.56 -20.25 19.88
CA GLY A 449 3.62 -21.62 20.36
C GLY A 449 3.13 -21.83 21.79
N GLU A 450 2.26 -20.95 22.34
CA GLU A 450 1.72 -21.13 23.69
C GLU A 450 1.04 -22.52 23.80
N PRO A 451 1.47 -23.39 24.75
CA PRO A 451 1.05 -24.79 24.77
C PRO A 451 -0.47 -25.00 24.79
N GLU A 452 -1.21 -24.15 25.49
CA GLU A 452 -2.68 -24.25 25.57
C GLU A 452 -3.37 -23.88 24.23
N TYR A 453 -2.80 -22.95 23.45
CA TYR A 453 -3.32 -22.55 22.14
C TYR A 453 -2.97 -23.58 21.06
N VAL A 454 -1.76 -24.13 21.09
CA VAL A 454 -1.35 -25.22 20.20
C VAL A 454 -2.20 -26.48 20.46
N PHE A 455 -2.39 -26.85 21.74
CA PHE A 455 -3.31 -27.91 22.15
C PHE A 455 -4.74 -27.65 21.65
N ALA A 456 -5.28 -26.45 21.92
CA ALA A 456 -6.63 -26.09 21.52
C ALA A 456 -6.83 -26.20 19.99
N ALA A 457 -5.91 -25.64 19.21
CA ALA A 457 -5.95 -25.69 17.75
C ALA A 457 -5.99 -27.13 17.20
N ARG A 458 -5.13 -28.02 17.73
CA ARG A 458 -5.11 -29.44 17.32
C ARG A 458 -6.44 -30.14 17.59
N VAL A 459 -6.99 -29.99 18.80
CA VAL A 459 -8.27 -30.61 19.19
C VAL A 459 -9.43 -30.06 18.36
N LEU A 460 -9.56 -28.74 18.26
CA LEU A 460 -10.65 -28.07 17.54
C LEU A 460 -10.63 -28.39 16.03
N ARG A 461 -9.44 -28.52 15.43
CA ARG A 461 -9.28 -28.91 14.02
C ARG A 461 -9.70 -30.36 13.77
N GLN A 462 -9.30 -31.31 14.62
CA GLN A 462 -9.72 -32.72 14.49
C GLN A 462 -11.24 -32.90 14.63
N LEU A 463 -11.88 -32.07 15.46
CA LEU A 463 -13.35 -32.02 15.60
C LEU A 463 -14.03 -31.45 14.36
N LEU A 464 -13.53 -30.33 13.81
CA LEU A 464 -14.15 -29.67 12.66
C LEU A 464 -13.94 -30.42 11.35
N ASN A 465 -12.81 -31.08 11.11
CA ASN A 465 -12.62 -31.92 9.92
C ASN A 465 -13.68 -33.04 9.84
N ARG A 466 -14.14 -33.53 10.99
CA ARG A 466 -15.24 -34.52 11.14
C ARG A 466 -16.61 -33.86 11.38
N GLY A 467 -16.64 -32.53 11.48
CA GLY A 467 -17.79 -31.69 11.83
C GLY A 467 -18.54 -32.15 13.06
N ILE A 468 -17.81 -32.38 14.16
CA ILE A 468 -18.31 -32.67 15.49
C ILE A 468 -18.38 -31.35 16.25
N GLU A 469 -19.59 -30.84 16.49
CA GLU A 469 -19.77 -29.53 17.15
C GLU A 469 -19.92 -29.61 18.68
N TYR A 470 -19.98 -30.82 19.24
CA TYR A 470 -20.43 -31.12 20.60
C TYR A 470 -19.75 -32.38 21.16
N ILE A 471 -19.33 -32.33 22.43
CA ILE A 471 -18.67 -33.42 23.16
C ILE A 471 -19.30 -33.56 24.54
N ARG A 472 -19.50 -34.80 24.98
CA ARG A 472 -19.82 -35.17 26.37
C ARG A 472 -18.67 -36.00 26.96
N PRO A 473 -18.08 -35.60 28.11
CA PRO A 473 -16.99 -36.35 28.75
C PRO A 473 -17.38 -37.79 29.08
N ASP A 474 -18.47 -37.95 29.83
CA ASP A 474 -19.08 -39.22 30.24
C ASP A 474 -19.28 -40.18 29.06
N GLN A 475 -19.96 -39.73 28.01
CA GLN A 475 -20.24 -40.56 26.85
C GLN A 475 -18.99 -40.90 26.04
N LEU A 476 -17.95 -40.06 26.09
CA LEU A 476 -16.69 -40.31 25.40
C LEU A 476 -15.85 -41.36 26.16
N ALA A 477 -15.75 -41.25 27.49
CA ALA A 477 -15.08 -42.22 28.34
C ALA A 477 -15.76 -43.61 28.28
N GLU A 478 -17.08 -43.66 28.46
CA GLU A 478 -17.87 -44.90 28.33
C GLU A 478 -17.69 -45.54 26.94
N SER A 479 -17.73 -44.73 25.87
CA SER A 479 -17.53 -45.22 24.50
C SER A 479 -16.11 -45.74 24.25
N LEU A 480 -15.08 -45.13 24.86
CA LEU A 480 -13.68 -45.56 24.71
C LEU A 480 -13.45 -46.93 25.33
N VAL A 481 -13.90 -47.13 26.57
CA VAL A 481 -13.79 -48.42 27.27
C VAL A 481 -14.68 -49.49 26.64
N THR A 482 -15.86 -49.13 26.15
CA THR A 482 -16.78 -50.08 25.50
C THR A 482 -16.31 -50.47 24.09
N SER A 483 -15.85 -49.50 23.28
CA SER A 483 -15.42 -49.73 21.90
C SER A 483 -14.47 -48.65 21.38
N ALA A 484 -13.21 -48.70 21.82
CA ALA A 484 -12.13 -47.82 21.35
C ALA A 484 -12.06 -47.73 19.82
N ALA A 485 -12.29 -48.86 19.11
CA ALA A 485 -12.34 -48.91 17.65
C ALA A 485 -13.45 -48.05 17.04
N TYR A 486 -14.66 -48.03 17.64
CA TYR A 486 -15.75 -47.15 17.21
C TYR A 486 -15.42 -45.68 17.44
N VAL A 487 -14.85 -45.33 18.61
CA VAL A 487 -14.43 -43.95 18.92
C VAL A 487 -13.32 -43.49 17.97
N LYS A 488 -12.34 -44.35 17.66
CA LYS A 488 -11.29 -44.07 16.67
C LYS A 488 -11.84 -43.82 15.26
N GLY A 489 -12.88 -44.55 14.85
CA GLY A 489 -13.60 -44.28 13.61
C GLY A 489 -14.35 -42.95 13.64
N LYS A 490 -15.02 -42.62 14.76
CA LYS A 490 -15.85 -41.41 14.90
C LYS A 490 -15.06 -40.12 15.08
N TYR A 491 -14.00 -40.12 15.90
CA TYR A 491 -13.24 -38.90 16.27
C TYR A 491 -11.79 -38.88 15.74
N GLY A 492 -11.21 -40.03 15.39
CA GLY A 492 -9.81 -40.15 14.94
C GLY A 492 -8.81 -40.38 16.07
N ARG A 493 -7.70 -41.10 15.76
CA ARG A 493 -6.66 -41.49 16.73
C ARG A 493 -6.05 -40.28 17.46
N ARG A 494 -5.56 -39.28 16.71
CA ARG A 494 -4.92 -38.07 17.27
C ARG A 494 -5.84 -37.27 18.20
N PHE A 495 -7.15 -37.23 17.94
CA PHE A 495 -8.08 -36.56 18.86
C PHE A 495 -8.17 -37.28 20.21
N ILE A 496 -8.25 -38.61 20.20
CA ILE A 496 -8.30 -39.41 21.43
C ILE A 496 -7.02 -39.15 22.24
N GLU A 497 -5.85 -39.24 21.60
CA GLU A 497 -4.55 -39.07 22.27
C GLU A 497 -4.36 -37.65 22.82
N GLU A 498 -4.80 -36.60 22.10
CA GLU A 498 -4.76 -35.22 22.61
C GLU A 498 -5.79 -34.99 23.74
N ILE A 499 -7.01 -35.56 23.67
CA ILE A 499 -8.08 -35.28 24.64
C ILE A 499 -8.06 -36.17 25.89
N THR A 500 -7.40 -37.33 25.85
CA THR A 500 -7.17 -38.19 27.04
C THR A 500 -5.74 -38.10 27.55
N GLY A 501 -4.77 -37.67 26.72
CA GLY A 501 -3.34 -37.71 27.08
C GLY A 501 -2.72 -39.11 27.12
N TRP A 502 -3.50 -40.17 26.89
CA TRP A 502 -3.06 -41.56 26.90
C TRP A 502 -2.90 -42.06 25.45
N SER A 503 -2.05 -43.06 25.20
CA SER A 503 -1.98 -43.67 23.88
C SER A 503 -3.30 -44.36 23.53
N TYR A 504 -3.72 -44.24 22.26
CA TYR A 504 -4.87 -44.99 21.77
C TYR A 504 -4.67 -46.52 21.98
N ASP A 505 -3.43 -47.01 21.84
CA ASP A 505 -3.13 -48.43 21.95
C ASP A 505 -3.12 -48.91 23.41
N GLU A 506 -2.89 -48.01 24.39
CA GLU A 506 -3.03 -48.31 25.82
C GLU A 506 -4.52 -48.48 26.18
N ILE A 507 -5.35 -47.50 25.83
CA ILE A 507 -6.82 -47.57 26.02
C ILE A 507 -7.41 -48.80 25.33
N ALA A 508 -6.98 -49.10 24.09
CA ALA A 508 -7.44 -50.27 23.36
C ALA A 508 -6.96 -51.60 23.96
N SER A 509 -5.81 -51.63 24.66
CA SER A 509 -5.34 -52.83 25.38
C SER A 509 -6.13 -53.12 26.66
N GLN A 510 -6.80 -52.10 27.21
CA GLN A 510 -7.61 -52.16 28.44
C GLN A 510 -9.12 -52.08 28.15
N GLN A 511 -9.54 -52.38 26.92
CA GLN A 511 -10.95 -52.38 26.52
C GLN A 511 -11.78 -53.32 27.43
N HIS A 512 -12.94 -52.84 27.86
CA HIS A 512 -13.83 -53.44 28.87
C HIS A 512 -13.33 -53.44 30.32
N ASP A 513 -12.23 -52.74 30.66
CA ASP A 513 -11.97 -52.37 32.06
C ASP A 513 -12.76 -51.12 32.45
N TYR A 514 -13.97 -51.34 32.97
CA TYR A 514 -14.89 -50.28 33.38
C TYR A 514 -14.39 -49.45 34.57
N SER A 515 -13.30 -49.84 35.25
CA SER A 515 -12.71 -49.02 36.33
C SER A 515 -12.00 -47.77 35.81
N LEU A 516 -11.65 -47.74 34.52
CA LEU A 516 -10.98 -46.61 33.86
C LEU A 516 -11.93 -45.49 33.42
N ILE A 517 -13.26 -45.68 33.50
CA ILE A 517 -14.23 -44.69 33.01
C ILE A 517 -14.13 -43.39 33.80
N ASP A 518 -14.08 -43.46 35.13
CA ASP A 518 -14.00 -42.27 36.00
C ASP A 518 -12.70 -41.48 35.76
N GLU A 519 -11.56 -42.18 35.60
CA GLU A 519 -10.25 -41.56 35.35
C GLU A 519 -10.17 -40.91 33.95
N LEU A 520 -10.70 -41.59 32.92
CA LEU A 520 -10.80 -41.03 31.57
C LEU A 520 -11.78 -39.85 31.51
N GLU A 521 -12.92 -39.91 32.22
CA GLU A 521 -13.87 -38.79 32.27
C GLU A 521 -13.24 -37.57 32.94
N GLU A 522 -12.54 -37.74 34.07
CA GLU A 522 -11.82 -36.65 34.74
C GLU A 522 -10.78 -35.98 33.84
N GLU A 523 -9.94 -36.75 33.13
CA GLU A 523 -8.89 -36.20 32.26
C GLU A 523 -9.47 -35.52 31.00
N ILE A 524 -10.51 -36.10 30.39
CA ILE A 524 -11.25 -35.46 29.30
C ILE A 524 -11.88 -34.14 29.76
N GLN A 525 -12.55 -34.14 30.92
CA GLN A 525 -13.15 -32.93 31.50
C GLN A 525 -12.09 -31.86 31.81
N ARG A 526 -10.97 -32.25 32.43
CA ARG A 526 -9.82 -31.39 32.75
C ARG A 526 -9.24 -30.69 31.52
N ARG A 527 -9.16 -31.39 30.37
CA ARG A 527 -8.70 -30.81 29.10
C ARG A 527 -9.75 -29.95 28.41
N LEU A 528 -11.03 -30.31 28.48
CA LEU A 528 -12.13 -29.48 27.97
C LEU A 528 -12.28 -28.18 28.78
N GLU A 529 -11.90 -28.15 30.05
CA GLU A 529 -11.84 -26.92 30.85
C GLU A 529 -10.78 -25.92 30.37
N ILE A 530 -9.65 -26.36 29.81
CA ILE A 530 -8.65 -25.47 29.20
C ILE A 530 -9.29 -24.74 28.01
N LEU A 531 -9.89 -25.52 27.10
CA LEU A 531 -10.65 -25.01 25.96
C LEU A 531 -11.80 -24.06 26.36
N GLN A 532 -12.42 -24.29 27.52
CA GLN A 532 -13.48 -23.43 28.06
C GLN A 532 -12.93 -22.14 28.68
N LYS A 533 -11.82 -22.19 29.42
CA LYS A 533 -11.15 -21.01 30.01
C LYS A 533 -10.68 -20.03 28.93
N LEU A 534 -10.19 -20.54 27.80
CA LEU A 534 -9.79 -19.74 26.64
C LEU A 534 -10.98 -19.29 25.75
N GLY A 535 -12.20 -19.74 26.04
CA GLY A 535 -13.43 -19.36 25.34
C GLY A 535 -13.66 -20.04 23.99
N PHE A 536 -12.92 -21.11 23.67
CA PHE A 536 -13.06 -21.87 22.42
C PHE A 536 -14.22 -22.89 22.44
N VAL A 537 -14.59 -23.38 23.63
CA VAL A 537 -15.83 -24.13 23.85
C VAL A 537 -16.68 -23.49 24.95
N ARG A 538 -17.97 -23.79 24.96
CA ARG A 538 -18.94 -23.34 25.98
C ARG A 538 -19.77 -24.53 26.50
N PRO A 539 -20.21 -24.52 27.76
CA PRO A 539 -21.14 -25.52 28.29
C PRO A 539 -22.42 -25.65 27.45
N SER A 540 -22.99 -26.86 27.43
CA SER A 540 -24.29 -27.16 26.82
C SER A 540 -25.33 -27.52 27.86
N TYR A 541 -26.58 -27.13 27.63
CA TYR A 541 -27.73 -27.50 28.48
C TYR A 541 -28.02 -29.02 28.51
N GLN A 542 -27.36 -29.81 27.66
CA GLN A 542 -27.49 -31.27 27.58
C GLN A 542 -26.34 -32.03 28.27
N GLY A 543 -25.53 -31.33 29.08
CA GLY A 543 -24.24 -31.80 29.59
C GLY A 543 -23.12 -31.55 28.58
N GLY A 544 -21.86 -31.63 29.00
CA GLY A 544 -20.71 -31.42 28.11
C GLY A 544 -20.61 -30.03 27.48
N VAL A 545 -19.87 -29.93 26.36
CA VAL A 545 -19.46 -28.65 25.75
C VAL A 545 -19.67 -28.61 24.24
N SER A 546 -19.82 -27.40 23.69
CA SER A 546 -19.99 -27.10 22.26
C SER A 546 -18.99 -26.06 21.76
N LEU A 547 -18.56 -26.14 20.50
CA LEU A 547 -17.61 -25.16 19.92
C LEU A 547 -18.23 -23.76 19.81
N THR A 548 -17.49 -22.74 20.25
CA THR A 548 -17.82 -21.33 20.01
C THR A 548 -17.38 -20.89 18.61
N LEU A 549 -17.78 -19.69 18.19
CA LEU A 549 -17.26 -19.08 16.96
C LEU A 549 -15.73 -18.89 17.06
N LYS A 550 -15.23 -18.39 18.21
CA LYS A 550 -13.80 -18.25 18.50
C LYS A 550 -13.02 -19.57 18.31
N GLY A 551 -13.59 -20.70 18.76
CA GLY A 551 -12.98 -22.02 18.58
C GLY A 551 -12.96 -22.50 17.12
N ARG A 552 -13.96 -22.13 16.31
CA ARG A 552 -13.96 -22.38 14.86
C ARG A 552 -12.92 -21.53 14.14
N GLU A 553 -12.82 -20.26 14.52
CA GLU A 553 -11.86 -19.33 13.96
C GLU A 553 -10.41 -19.70 14.31
N LEU A 554 -10.11 -20.20 15.53
CA LEU A 554 -8.76 -20.73 15.86
C LEU A 554 -8.40 -21.92 14.97
N ALA A 555 -9.31 -22.89 14.82
CA ALA A 555 -9.05 -24.07 13.99
C ALA A 555 -8.89 -23.73 12.49
N ALA A 556 -9.63 -22.72 12.01
CA ALA A 556 -9.47 -22.13 10.67
C ALA A 556 -8.10 -21.43 10.52
N PHE A 557 -7.70 -20.64 11.51
CA PHE A 557 -6.42 -19.94 11.53
C PHE A 557 -5.23 -20.92 11.54
N SER A 558 -5.24 -21.92 12.43
CA SER A 558 -4.19 -22.95 12.48
C SER A 558 -4.10 -23.79 11.21
N ALA A 559 -5.24 -24.06 10.55
CA ALA A 559 -5.25 -24.78 9.27
C ALA A 559 -4.66 -23.94 8.12
N LEU A 560 -4.72 -22.61 8.20
CA LEU A 560 -4.06 -21.71 7.25
C LEU A 560 -2.55 -21.57 7.55
N ILE A 561 -2.16 -21.47 8.83
CA ILE A 561 -0.74 -21.36 9.23
C ILE A 561 0.04 -22.60 8.81
N GLU A 562 -0.43 -23.81 9.14
CA GLU A 562 0.26 -25.06 8.77
C GLU A 562 0.37 -25.27 7.23
N GLU A 563 -0.55 -24.70 6.43
CA GLU A 563 -0.39 -24.69 4.96
C GLU A 563 0.67 -23.66 4.51
N LEU A 564 0.77 -22.50 5.15
CA LEU A 564 1.75 -21.47 4.79
C LEU A 564 3.18 -21.88 5.16
N GLU A 565 3.37 -22.49 6.33
CA GLU A 565 4.63 -23.13 6.76
C GLU A 565 5.11 -24.16 5.73
N ALA A 566 4.18 -24.93 5.13
CA ALA A 566 4.49 -25.91 4.08
C ALA A 566 4.90 -25.29 2.72
N PHE A 567 4.83 -23.97 2.55
CA PHE A 567 5.29 -23.23 1.36
C PHE A 567 6.44 -22.25 1.63
N GLU A 568 6.95 -22.16 2.87
CA GLU A 568 8.14 -21.36 3.16
C GLU A 568 9.34 -21.82 2.32
N GLY A 569 10.09 -20.85 1.77
CA GLY A 569 11.17 -21.10 0.80
C GLY A 569 10.72 -21.36 -0.64
N THR A 570 9.43 -21.36 -0.97
CA THR A 570 8.94 -21.39 -2.37
C THR A 570 8.58 -19.98 -2.87
N GLU A 571 9.06 -19.61 -4.06
CA GLU A 571 8.82 -18.26 -4.64
C GLU A 571 7.37 -18.09 -5.15
N PHE A 572 6.39 -18.00 -4.23
CA PHE A 572 5.04 -17.47 -4.52
C PHE A 572 5.02 -15.94 -4.45
N GLY A 573 5.91 -15.32 -5.23
CA GLY A 573 6.08 -13.86 -5.28
C GLY A 573 4.87 -13.12 -5.87
N HIS A 574 4.61 -11.93 -5.34
CA HIS A 574 3.48 -11.06 -5.74
C HIS A 574 3.76 -10.33 -7.06
N HIS A 575 3.82 -11.11 -8.13
CA HIS A 575 3.82 -10.58 -9.50
C HIS A 575 2.42 -10.70 -10.09
N ALA A 576 1.71 -9.58 -10.17
CA ALA A 576 0.50 -9.49 -10.98
C ALA A 576 0.86 -9.90 -12.41
N ALA A 577 0.28 -11.00 -12.88
CA ALA A 577 0.54 -11.51 -14.23
C ALA A 577 0.05 -10.49 -15.25
N LYS A 578 0.88 -10.20 -16.26
CA LYS A 578 0.60 -9.19 -17.26
C LYS A 578 0.50 -9.79 -18.65
N ARG A 579 -0.64 -9.61 -19.30
CA ARG A 579 -0.86 -10.00 -20.69
C ARG A 579 -0.73 -8.79 -21.61
N LEU A 580 -0.24 -8.99 -22.83
CA LEU A 580 -0.25 -7.95 -23.86
C LEU A 580 -1.70 -7.57 -24.21
N SER A 581 -2.02 -6.28 -24.17
CA SER A 581 -3.37 -5.81 -24.50
C SER A 581 -3.63 -5.85 -26.00
N GLU A 582 -4.42 -6.83 -26.43
CA GLU A 582 -4.95 -6.94 -27.78
C GLU A 582 -5.88 -5.76 -28.17
N ARG A 583 -6.36 -5.00 -27.19
CA ARG A 583 -7.30 -3.88 -27.37
C ARG A 583 -6.63 -2.49 -27.34
N GLY A 584 -5.34 -2.42 -27.04
CA GLY A 584 -4.64 -1.13 -26.88
C GLY A 584 -5.03 -0.35 -25.62
N THR A 585 -5.67 -1.02 -24.66
CA THR A 585 -5.84 -0.55 -23.28
C THR A 585 -4.65 -1.05 -22.43
N GLY A 586 -4.71 -0.97 -21.10
CA GLY A 586 -3.58 -1.36 -20.25
C GLY A 586 -2.56 -0.25 -19.99
N SER A 587 -1.75 -0.46 -18.95
CA SER A 587 -0.55 0.32 -18.72
C SER A 587 0.38 0.12 -19.92
N ARG A 588 0.81 1.19 -20.60
CA ARG A 588 1.85 0.99 -21.63
C ARG A 588 3.10 0.44 -20.98
N SER A 589 3.77 -0.43 -21.70
CA SER A 589 5.09 -0.96 -21.38
C SER A 589 6.09 -0.48 -22.44
N TYR A 590 7.32 -0.97 -22.34
CA TYR A 590 8.40 -0.97 -23.35
C TYR A 590 8.09 -0.34 -24.73
N SER A 591 8.75 0.80 -24.98
CA SER A 591 8.75 1.57 -26.25
C SER A 591 9.80 1.08 -27.26
N ARG A 592 9.49 -0.02 -27.93
CA ARG A 592 10.34 -0.63 -28.97
C ARG A 592 10.33 0.13 -30.30
N GLU A 593 11.03 -0.40 -31.30
CA GLU A 593 10.88 0.04 -32.70
C GLU A 593 9.45 -0.18 -33.20
N TYR A 594 8.93 0.82 -33.92
CA TYR A 594 7.64 0.76 -34.58
C TYR A 594 7.64 -0.30 -35.69
N ARG A 595 6.60 -1.13 -35.70
CA ARG A 595 6.35 -2.18 -36.69
C ARG A 595 5.11 -1.83 -37.49
N ARG A 596 5.13 -2.17 -38.78
CA ARG A 596 4.00 -1.94 -39.68
C ARG A 596 2.80 -2.79 -39.26
N GLY A 597 1.88 -2.18 -38.51
CA GLY A 597 0.74 -2.84 -37.88
C GLY A 597 0.50 -2.42 -36.42
N ASP A 598 1.45 -1.74 -35.78
CA ASP A 598 1.26 -1.18 -34.44
C ASP A 598 0.13 -0.12 -34.43
N PRO A 599 -0.73 -0.09 -33.40
CA PRO A 599 -1.77 0.93 -33.28
C PRO A 599 -1.18 2.35 -33.16
N TYR A 600 -1.71 3.32 -33.90
CA TYR A 600 -1.28 4.73 -33.78
C TYR A 600 -1.37 5.28 -32.34
N ALA A 601 -2.30 4.76 -31.53
CA ALA A 601 -2.46 5.09 -30.11
C ALA A 601 -1.34 4.58 -29.19
N ASN A 602 -0.36 3.85 -29.74
CA ASN A 602 0.83 3.36 -29.06
C ASN A 602 2.12 4.05 -29.53
N LEU A 603 2.08 4.91 -30.56
CA LEU A 603 3.26 5.56 -31.10
C LEU A 603 3.95 6.44 -30.04
N ASP A 604 5.23 6.18 -29.78
CA ASP A 604 6.03 6.97 -28.85
C ASP A 604 6.68 8.14 -29.59
N VAL A 605 5.94 9.24 -29.66
CA VAL A 605 6.40 10.48 -30.32
C VAL A 605 7.69 11.01 -29.67
N ARG A 606 7.84 10.94 -28.34
CA ARG A 606 9.05 11.43 -27.65
C ARG A 606 10.26 10.53 -27.88
N GLY A 607 10.10 9.21 -27.78
CA GLY A 607 11.14 8.25 -28.13
C GLY A 607 11.56 8.35 -29.60
N SER A 608 10.61 8.63 -30.49
CA SER A 608 10.87 8.84 -31.93
C SER A 608 11.70 10.11 -32.17
N LEU A 609 11.29 11.24 -31.58
CA LEU A 609 12.03 12.50 -31.61
C LEU A 609 13.45 12.35 -31.08
N ARG A 610 13.61 11.76 -29.88
CA ARG A 610 14.93 11.51 -29.28
C ARG A 610 15.79 10.55 -30.12
N THR A 611 15.19 9.62 -30.86
CA THR A 611 15.91 8.75 -31.81
C THR A 611 16.44 9.54 -33.00
N ALA A 612 15.60 10.38 -33.64
CA ALA A 612 16.00 11.23 -34.75
C ALA A 612 17.11 12.22 -34.34
N VAL A 613 16.96 12.84 -33.17
CA VAL A 613 17.92 13.82 -32.62
C VAL A 613 19.27 13.18 -32.28
N ARG A 614 19.29 12.01 -31.64
CA ARG A 614 20.53 11.23 -31.41
C ARG A 614 21.23 10.79 -32.71
N ARG A 615 20.53 10.82 -33.84
CA ARG A 615 21.07 10.57 -35.19
C ARG A 615 21.42 11.87 -35.95
N GLY A 616 21.38 13.03 -35.28
CA GLY A 616 21.69 14.34 -35.87
C GLY A 616 20.66 14.83 -36.91
N ARG A 617 19.43 14.29 -36.89
CA ARG A 617 18.43 14.52 -37.95
C ARG A 617 17.57 15.75 -37.67
N ARG A 618 17.31 16.51 -38.74
CA ARG A 618 16.41 17.69 -38.71
C ARG A 618 14.94 17.34 -39.00
N GLU A 619 14.67 16.10 -39.41
CA GLU A 619 13.34 15.56 -39.72
C GLU A 619 13.23 14.14 -39.13
N ILE A 620 12.02 13.68 -38.81
CA ILE A 620 11.77 12.31 -38.32
C ILE A 620 11.55 11.39 -39.52
N LEU A 621 12.38 10.36 -39.69
CA LEU A 621 12.20 9.35 -40.74
C LEU A 621 11.50 8.09 -40.19
N PRO A 622 10.91 7.22 -41.05
CA PRO A 622 10.16 6.04 -40.58
C PRO A 622 10.97 5.07 -39.70
N GLU A 623 12.29 5.03 -39.88
CA GLU A 623 13.27 4.25 -39.11
C GLU A 623 13.65 4.90 -37.76
N ASP A 624 13.20 6.12 -37.48
CA ASP A 624 13.30 6.75 -36.16
C ASP A 624 12.10 6.42 -35.26
N LEU A 625 11.01 5.87 -35.83
CA LEU A 625 9.74 5.67 -35.13
C LEU A 625 9.81 4.59 -34.04
N ARG A 626 9.22 4.93 -32.88
CA ARG A 626 9.09 4.07 -31.69
C ARG A 626 7.62 3.83 -31.36
N SER A 627 7.31 2.71 -30.72
CA SER A 627 5.96 2.37 -30.25
C SER A 627 6.01 1.59 -28.95
N PHE A 628 5.18 2.00 -27.99
CA PHE A 628 4.91 1.25 -26.78
C PHE A 628 4.18 -0.07 -27.11
N ASP A 629 4.55 -1.17 -26.43
CA ASP A 629 3.61 -2.26 -26.19
C ASP A 629 2.69 -1.87 -25.00
N ARG A 630 1.63 -2.64 -24.71
CA ARG A 630 0.77 -2.40 -23.53
C ARG A 630 0.45 -3.67 -22.76
N GLU A 631 0.40 -3.55 -21.45
CA GLU A 631 0.20 -4.61 -20.47
C GLU A 631 -1.11 -4.41 -19.70
N GLU A 632 -1.88 -5.48 -19.52
CA GLU A 632 -3.04 -5.54 -18.61
C GLU A 632 -2.80 -6.59 -17.54
N GLU A 633 -3.15 -6.26 -16.29
CA GLU A 633 -3.09 -7.19 -15.15
C GLU A 633 -4.23 -8.20 -15.25
N VAL A 634 -3.90 -9.49 -15.24
CA VAL A 634 -4.90 -10.58 -15.30
C VAL A 634 -5.55 -10.74 -13.93
N CYS A 635 -6.83 -10.38 -13.87
CA CYS A 635 -7.71 -10.59 -12.71
C CYS A 635 -8.66 -11.75 -13.00
N LEU A 636 -8.68 -12.72 -12.09
CA LEU A 636 -9.55 -13.89 -12.15
C LEU A 636 -10.75 -13.74 -11.22
N ASP A 637 -11.86 -14.36 -11.63
CA ASP A 637 -12.80 -14.98 -10.71
C ASP A 637 -12.62 -16.50 -10.82
N ILE A 638 -12.49 -17.17 -9.68
CA ILE A 638 -12.19 -18.59 -9.60
C ILE A 638 -13.36 -19.32 -8.93
N VAL A 639 -13.73 -20.49 -9.43
CA VAL A 639 -14.66 -21.40 -8.72
C VAL A 639 -13.98 -22.74 -8.51
N TYR A 640 -13.69 -23.06 -7.25
CA TYR A 640 -13.09 -24.34 -6.85
C TYR A 640 -14.22 -25.34 -6.52
N VAL A 641 -14.30 -26.42 -7.29
CA VAL A 641 -15.39 -27.41 -7.24
C VAL A 641 -14.84 -28.69 -6.62
N ILE A 642 -15.28 -28.98 -5.39
CA ILE A 642 -14.77 -30.05 -4.53
C ILE A 642 -15.73 -31.24 -4.54
N ASP A 643 -15.22 -32.40 -4.95
CA ASP A 643 -15.91 -33.69 -4.75
C ASP A 643 -15.99 -34.01 -3.25
N THR A 644 -17.20 -34.31 -2.80
CA THR A 644 -17.56 -34.68 -1.42
C THR A 644 -18.32 -36.00 -1.39
N SER A 645 -18.11 -36.88 -2.37
CA SER A 645 -18.62 -38.25 -2.38
C SER A 645 -17.98 -39.11 -1.27
N GLY A 646 -18.45 -40.35 -1.12
CA GLY A 646 -17.93 -41.27 -0.08
C GLY A 646 -16.46 -41.69 -0.27
N SER A 647 -15.95 -41.71 -1.51
CA SER A 647 -14.56 -42.08 -1.84
C SER A 647 -13.55 -41.05 -1.35
N MET A 648 -13.94 -39.77 -1.30
CA MET A 648 -13.11 -38.66 -0.80
C MET A 648 -12.85 -38.71 0.72
N SER A 649 -13.36 -39.71 1.45
CA SER A 649 -13.14 -39.83 2.89
C SER A 649 -11.67 -40.11 3.27
N GLY A 650 -11.28 -39.69 4.48
CA GLY A 650 -9.89 -39.73 4.94
C GLY A 650 -9.05 -38.60 4.34
N ASP A 651 -7.81 -38.91 3.98
CA ASP A 651 -6.79 -37.90 3.65
C ASP A 651 -7.10 -37.10 2.38
N ARG A 652 -8.00 -37.60 1.51
CA ARG A 652 -8.39 -36.94 0.25
C ARG A 652 -9.19 -35.66 0.49
N ILE A 653 -10.24 -35.69 1.33
CA ILE A 653 -11.04 -34.49 1.65
C ILE A 653 -10.24 -33.51 2.50
N ASP A 654 -9.35 -33.97 3.37
CA ASP A 654 -8.49 -33.08 4.16
C ASP A 654 -7.43 -32.39 3.26
N ALA A 655 -6.84 -33.09 2.28
CA ALA A 655 -6.04 -32.47 1.22
C ALA A 655 -6.85 -31.49 0.35
N ALA A 656 -8.10 -31.83 0.00
CA ALA A 656 -8.98 -30.94 -0.77
C ALA A 656 -9.30 -29.63 -0.02
N LYS A 657 -9.52 -29.71 1.29
CA LYS A 657 -9.70 -28.55 2.17
C LYS A 657 -8.43 -27.69 2.21
N ARG A 658 -7.27 -28.32 2.44
CA ARG A 658 -5.95 -27.67 2.45
C ARG A 658 -5.68 -26.89 1.14
N ALA A 659 -5.87 -27.54 -0.01
CA ALA A 659 -5.71 -26.93 -1.31
C ALA A 659 -6.67 -25.75 -1.58
N ALA A 660 -7.94 -25.85 -1.13
CA ALA A 660 -8.90 -24.74 -1.24
C ALA A 660 -8.54 -23.54 -0.35
N ILE A 661 -8.01 -23.79 0.85
CA ILE A 661 -7.55 -22.77 1.81
C ILE A 661 -6.34 -22.00 1.24
N ALA A 662 -5.34 -22.73 0.75
CA ALA A 662 -4.16 -22.12 0.12
C ALA A 662 -4.53 -21.33 -1.15
N LEU A 663 -5.37 -21.90 -2.02
CA LEU A 663 -5.87 -21.21 -3.22
C LEU A 663 -6.57 -19.90 -2.86
N ALA A 664 -7.44 -19.91 -1.85
CA ALA A 664 -8.12 -18.71 -1.37
C ALA A 664 -7.13 -17.66 -0.85
N HIS A 665 -6.11 -18.06 -0.08
CA HIS A 665 -5.08 -17.15 0.40
C HIS A 665 -4.30 -16.48 -0.74
N PHE A 666 -3.66 -17.28 -1.61
CA PHE A 666 -2.75 -16.77 -2.63
C PHE A 666 -3.46 -15.98 -3.74
N SER A 667 -4.66 -16.40 -4.16
CA SER A 667 -5.42 -15.71 -5.20
C SER A 667 -6.02 -14.39 -4.70
N VAL A 668 -6.60 -14.35 -3.49
CA VAL A 668 -7.14 -13.10 -2.91
C VAL A 668 -6.02 -12.11 -2.58
N LYS A 669 -4.85 -12.54 -2.09
CA LYS A 669 -3.69 -11.64 -1.90
C LYS A 669 -3.20 -11.06 -3.24
N ALA A 670 -3.38 -11.79 -4.35
CA ALA A 670 -3.09 -11.34 -5.72
C ALA A 670 -4.27 -10.64 -6.45
N GLY A 671 -5.31 -10.22 -5.72
CA GLY A 671 -6.43 -9.41 -6.22
C GLY A 671 -7.59 -10.17 -6.87
N ASP A 672 -7.58 -11.50 -6.85
CA ASP A 672 -8.62 -12.35 -7.42
C ASP A 672 -9.78 -12.60 -6.43
N ARG A 673 -10.77 -13.39 -6.85
CA ARG A 673 -11.88 -13.84 -6.00
C ARG A 673 -12.10 -15.34 -6.15
N VAL A 674 -12.58 -16.00 -5.10
CA VAL A 674 -12.86 -17.44 -5.09
C VAL A 674 -14.29 -17.69 -4.61
N GLY A 675 -15.02 -18.54 -5.33
CA GLY A 675 -16.23 -19.23 -4.85
C GLY A 675 -15.97 -20.72 -4.69
N ILE A 676 -16.73 -21.39 -3.82
CA ILE A 676 -16.59 -22.82 -3.54
C ILE A 676 -17.91 -23.54 -3.84
N VAL A 677 -17.84 -24.63 -4.61
CA VAL A 677 -18.95 -25.55 -4.84
C VAL A 677 -18.54 -26.91 -4.26
N GLY A 678 -19.39 -27.49 -3.41
CA GLY A 678 -19.26 -28.87 -2.95
C GLY A 678 -20.24 -29.73 -3.70
N PHE A 679 -19.85 -30.93 -4.16
CA PHE A 679 -20.78 -31.82 -4.87
C PHE A 679 -20.67 -33.28 -4.43
N ASN A 680 -21.79 -33.97 -4.51
CA ASN A 680 -21.90 -35.41 -4.35
C ASN A 680 -23.02 -35.94 -5.27
N THR A 681 -24.14 -36.40 -4.71
CA THR A 681 -25.39 -36.72 -5.44
C THR A 681 -26.08 -35.47 -6.00
N LYS A 682 -25.74 -34.28 -5.50
CA LYS A 682 -26.08 -32.96 -6.06
C LYS A 682 -24.91 -32.01 -5.85
N ALA A 683 -24.86 -30.92 -6.58
CA ALA A 683 -23.93 -29.83 -6.33
C ALA A 683 -24.60 -28.66 -5.57
N GLU A 684 -23.89 -28.11 -4.59
CA GLU A 684 -24.36 -27.02 -3.74
C GLU A 684 -23.28 -25.92 -3.64
N ILE A 685 -23.72 -24.65 -3.65
CA ILE A 685 -22.82 -23.50 -3.49
C ILE A 685 -22.50 -23.38 -2.00
N VAL A 686 -21.23 -23.58 -1.66
CA VAL A 686 -20.70 -23.58 -0.29
C VAL A 686 -20.28 -22.16 0.11
N VAL A 687 -19.70 -21.42 -0.84
CA VAL A 687 -19.30 -20.01 -0.73
C VAL A 687 -19.53 -19.30 -2.06
N ASP A 688 -20.09 -18.09 -2.03
CA ASP A 688 -20.20 -17.23 -3.21
C ASP A 688 -18.83 -16.68 -3.66
N ILE A 689 -18.72 -16.13 -4.88
CA ILE A 689 -17.45 -15.60 -5.41
C ILE A 689 -17.02 -14.35 -4.63
N THR A 690 -16.16 -14.56 -3.64
CA THR A 690 -15.80 -13.59 -2.60
C THR A 690 -14.30 -13.32 -2.55
N SER A 691 -13.92 -12.24 -1.88
CA SER A 691 -12.55 -11.96 -1.43
C SER A 691 -12.42 -12.06 0.10
N ASP A 692 -13.38 -12.70 0.76
CA ASP A 692 -13.37 -12.99 2.20
C ASP A 692 -12.78 -14.38 2.45
N VAL A 693 -11.49 -14.41 2.81
CA VAL A 693 -10.74 -15.65 3.08
C VAL A 693 -11.25 -16.36 4.34
N GLU A 694 -11.77 -15.63 5.33
CA GLU A 694 -12.33 -16.20 6.56
C GLU A 694 -13.62 -16.97 6.26
N GLU A 695 -14.53 -16.39 5.46
CA GLU A 695 -15.74 -17.08 5.01
C GLU A 695 -15.37 -18.38 4.26
N ILE A 696 -14.39 -18.32 3.36
CA ILE A 696 -13.94 -19.49 2.60
C ILE A 696 -13.41 -20.59 3.53
N ILE A 697 -12.43 -20.29 4.40
CA ILE A 697 -11.84 -21.31 5.30
C ILE A 697 -12.93 -21.91 6.21
N THR A 698 -13.73 -21.06 6.85
CA THR A 698 -14.77 -21.50 7.81
C THR A 698 -15.77 -22.47 7.18
N LYS A 699 -16.16 -22.21 5.92
CA LYS A 699 -17.09 -23.03 5.16
C LYS A 699 -16.43 -24.31 4.62
N VAL A 700 -15.23 -24.20 4.04
CA VAL A 700 -14.45 -25.35 3.53
C VAL A 700 -14.18 -26.37 4.63
N MET A 701 -13.76 -25.93 5.83
CA MET A 701 -13.50 -26.81 6.96
C MET A 701 -14.73 -27.64 7.37
N SER A 702 -15.94 -27.09 7.21
CA SER A 702 -17.21 -27.74 7.56
C SER A 702 -17.68 -28.83 6.57
N LEU A 703 -17.04 -28.97 5.40
CA LEU A 703 -17.40 -29.97 4.39
C LEU A 703 -17.27 -31.40 4.90
N LYS A 704 -18.23 -32.26 4.53
CA LYS A 704 -18.30 -33.68 4.92
C LYS A 704 -18.44 -34.58 3.68
N PRO A 705 -17.67 -35.68 3.57
CA PRO A 705 -17.83 -36.65 2.50
C PRO A 705 -19.09 -37.53 2.71
N GLY A 706 -19.79 -37.85 1.63
CA GLY A 706 -20.94 -38.77 1.63
C GLY A 706 -21.74 -38.73 0.33
N GLY A 707 -22.23 -39.90 -0.10
CA GLY A 707 -23.06 -40.05 -1.31
C GLY A 707 -22.27 -40.39 -2.58
N ALA A 708 -22.98 -40.37 -3.72
CA ALA A 708 -22.46 -40.62 -5.07
C ALA A 708 -21.80 -39.36 -5.69
N THR A 709 -21.50 -39.37 -6.99
CA THR A 709 -20.75 -38.32 -7.71
C THR A 709 -21.46 -37.91 -9.01
N ASP A 710 -21.93 -36.67 -9.12
CA ASP A 710 -22.54 -36.09 -10.34
C ASP A 710 -21.73 -34.86 -10.81
N ILE A 711 -20.73 -35.11 -11.68
CA ILE A 711 -19.83 -34.08 -12.22
C ILE A 711 -20.59 -33.07 -13.11
N GLY A 712 -21.61 -33.52 -13.84
CA GLY A 712 -22.41 -32.63 -14.69
C GLY A 712 -23.17 -31.59 -13.87
N ASP A 713 -23.73 -31.98 -12.72
CA ASP A 713 -24.38 -31.04 -11.81
C ASP A 713 -23.37 -30.06 -11.19
N ALA A 714 -22.15 -30.53 -10.91
CA ALA A 714 -21.07 -29.72 -10.38
C ALA A 714 -20.63 -28.60 -11.34
N ILE A 715 -20.39 -28.93 -12.61
CA ILE A 715 -20.05 -27.95 -13.66
C ILE A 715 -21.23 -26.98 -13.89
N ARG A 716 -22.47 -27.48 -13.92
CA ARG A 716 -23.69 -26.67 -14.07
C ARG A 716 -23.83 -25.64 -12.94
N VAL A 717 -23.63 -26.05 -11.69
CA VAL A 717 -23.72 -25.16 -10.51
C VAL A 717 -22.56 -24.17 -10.44
N GLY A 718 -21.33 -24.59 -10.75
CA GLY A 718 -20.19 -23.68 -10.85
C GLY A 718 -20.38 -22.61 -11.95
N THR A 719 -20.95 -22.99 -13.09
CA THR A 719 -21.26 -22.07 -14.20
C THR A 719 -22.38 -21.08 -13.85
N GLU A 720 -23.39 -21.51 -13.09
CA GLU A 720 -24.42 -20.61 -12.55
C GLU A 720 -23.85 -19.66 -11.48
N LEU A 721 -22.89 -20.11 -10.68
CA LEU A 721 -22.19 -19.25 -9.71
C LEU A 721 -21.41 -18.13 -10.41
N PHE A 722 -20.73 -18.42 -11.53
CA PHE A 722 -20.16 -17.39 -12.40
C PHE A 722 -21.22 -16.44 -12.96
N ARG A 723 -22.34 -16.97 -13.48
CA ARG A 723 -23.45 -16.13 -13.99
C ARG A 723 -24.03 -15.19 -12.93
N ARG A 724 -24.07 -15.62 -11.66
CA ARG A 724 -24.66 -14.88 -10.54
C ARG A 724 -23.72 -13.85 -9.91
N CYS A 725 -22.43 -14.19 -9.77
CA CYS A 725 -21.48 -13.45 -8.93
C CYS A 725 -20.15 -13.11 -9.60
N GLY A 726 -19.91 -13.63 -10.81
CA GLY A 726 -18.76 -13.30 -11.65
C GLY A 726 -18.82 -11.88 -12.21
N ARG A 727 -17.66 -11.33 -12.53
CA ARG A 727 -17.48 -9.97 -13.06
C ARG A 727 -17.10 -10.00 -14.55
N PRO A 728 -17.62 -9.09 -15.38
CA PRO A 728 -17.27 -9.02 -16.81
C PRO A 728 -15.90 -8.37 -17.08
N ASP A 729 -15.29 -7.77 -16.05
CA ASP A 729 -13.91 -7.25 -16.05
C ASP A 729 -12.86 -8.31 -15.67
N ARG A 730 -13.23 -9.59 -15.61
CA ARG A 730 -12.38 -10.70 -15.13
C ARG A 730 -12.55 -11.96 -15.98
N ASP A 731 -11.47 -12.71 -16.13
CA ASP A 731 -11.52 -14.04 -16.75
C ASP A 731 -12.08 -15.06 -15.73
N TRP A 732 -12.89 -16.01 -16.22
CA TRP A 732 -13.60 -16.99 -15.38
C TRP A 732 -12.92 -18.36 -15.45
N HIS A 733 -12.43 -18.85 -14.30
CA HIS A 733 -11.67 -20.09 -14.21
C HIS A 733 -12.23 -21.07 -13.17
N MET A 734 -12.71 -22.22 -13.64
CA MET A 734 -13.17 -23.32 -12.79
C MET A 734 -12.02 -24.31 -12.58
N ILE A 735 -11.82 -24.75 -11.34
CA ILE A 735 -10.94 -25.88 -11.02
C ILE A 735 -11.82 -26.98 -10.43
N LEU A 736 -11.93 -28.10 -11.12
CA LEU A 736 -12.75 -29.26 -10.74
C LEU A 736 -11.86 -30.37 -10.15
N LEU A 737 -12.06 -30.67 -8.87
CA LEU A 737 -11.42 -31.77 -8.17
C LEU A 737 -12.37 -32.98 -8.07
N THR A 738 -11.91 -34.18 -8.41
CA THR A 738 -12.67 -35.43 -8.21
C THR A 738 -11.76 -36.64 -8.01
N ASP A 739 -12.29 -37.69 -7.38
CA ASP A 739 -11.62 -38.98 -7.19
C ASP A 739 -12.39 -40.18 -7.78
N GLY A 740 -13.48 -39.92 -8.50
CA GLY A 740 -14.37 -40.93 -9.07
C GLY A 740 -14.79 -40.67 -10.52
N VAL A 741 -15.17 -41.75 -11.20
CA VAL A 741 -15.99 -41.71 -12.43
C VAL A 741 -17.40 -41.23 -12.03
N PRO A 742 -18.09 -40.38 -12.81
CA PRO A 742 -19.41 -39.89 -12.43
C PRO A 742 -20.42 -41.05 -12.38
N THR A 743 -21.09 -41.18 -11.23
CA THR A 743 -22.00 -42.28 -10.91
C THR A 743 -23.49 -41.90 -11.02
N LYS A 744 -23.79 -40.62 -11.31
CA LYS A 744 -25.15 -40.11 -11.55
C LYS A 744 -25.18 -39.05 -12.66
N GLY A 745 -26.26 -39.09 -13.43
CA GLY A 745 -26.58 -38.15 -14.51
C GLY A 745 -27.47 -38.83 -15.56
N GLU A 746 -28.42 -38.09 -16.13
CA GLU A 746 -29.27 -38.54 -17.23
C GLU A 746 -28.96 -37.72 -18.51
N PRO A 747 -29.05 -38.31 -19.73
CA PRO A 747 -29.39 -39.71 -20.02
C PRO A 747 -28.28 -40.69 -19.62
N ASP A 748 -27.04 -40.22 -19.55
CA ASP A 748 -25.90 -40.89 -18.92
C ASP A 748 -24.98 -39.84 -18.25
N PRO A 749 -24.12 -40.24 -17.29
CA PRO A 749 -23.33 -39.29 -16.51
C PRO A 749 -22.22 -38.56 -17.29
N GLU A 750 -21.64 -39.20 -18.31
CA GLU A 750 -20.50 -38.64 -19.06
C GLU A 750 -20.97 -37.62 -20.10
N THR A 751 -21.99 -37.96 -20.89
CA THR A 751 -22.62 -37.05 -21.86
C THR A 751 -23.15 -35.80 -21.16
N LYS A 752 -23.73 -35.94 -19.95
CA LYS A 752 -24.15 -34.80 -19.13
C LYS A 752 -22.97 -33.89 -18.78
N ALA A 753 -21.86 -34.45 -18.26
CA ALA A 753 -20.69 -33.67 -17.90
C ALA A 753 -20.04 -32.94 -19.09
N LEU A 754 -19.92 -33.60 -20.24
CA LEU A 754 -19.36 -33.02 -21.47
C LEU A 754 -20.28 -31.94 -22.08
N SER A 755 -21.60 -32.10 -21.98
CA SER A 755 -22.58 -31.10 -22.40
C SER A 755 -22.50 -29.82 -21.55
N GLU A 756 -22.43 -29.95 -20.22
CA GLU A 756 -22.30 -28.82 -19.30
C GLU A 756 -20.93 -28.12 -19.44
N ALA A 757 -19.84 -28.88 -19.63
CA ALA A 757 -18.52 -28.32 -19.97
C ALA A 757 -18.55 -27.51 -21.28
N THR A 758 -19.30 -27.99 -22.28
CA THR A 758 -19.51 -27.26 -23.56
C THR A 758 -20.33 -25.98 -23.35
N ALA A 759 -21.32 -26.00 -22.44
CA ALA A 759 -22.10 -24.81 -22.09
C ALA A 759 -21.26 -23.75 -21.35
N ALA A 760 -20.42 -24.18 -20.41
CA ALA A 760 -19.47 -23.34 -19.68
C ALA A 760 -18.43 -22.69 -20.61
N SER A 761 -17.82 -23.49 -21.49
CA SER A 761 -16.87 -23.03 -22.52
C SER A 761 -17.48 -21.94 -23.42
N ARG A 762 -18.74 -22.09 -23.84
CA ARG A 762 -19.48 -21.07 -24.60
C ARG A 762 -19.77 -19.77 -23.83
N MET A 763 -19.66 -19.78 -22.50
CA MET A 763 -19.76 -18.59 -21.65
C MET A 763 -18.38 -17.98 -21.33
N GLY A 764 -17.29 -18.51 -21.88
CA GLY A 764 -15.92 -18.06 -21.59
C GLY A 764 -15.34 -18.63 -20.28
N VAL A 765 -16.00 -19.61 -19.66
CA VAL A 765 -15.45 -20.31 -18.48
C VAL A 765 -14.43 -21.34 -18.95
N THR A 766 -13.19 -21.17 -18.54
CA THR A 766 -12.14 -22.21 -18.67
C THR A 766 -12.28 -23.20 -17.51
N ILE A 767 -12.16 -24.51 -17.76
CA ILE A 767 -12.26 -25.54 -16.72
C ILE A 767 -10.97 -26.36 -16.72
N SER A 768 -10.20 -26.27 -15.65
CA SER A 768 -9.11 -27.20 -15.38
C SER A 768 -9.58 -28.28 -14.39
N THR A 769 -8.99 -29.47 -14.50
CA THR A 769 -9.45 -30.67 -13.79
C THR A 769 -8.30 -31.34 -13.04
N ILE A 770 -8.55 -31.82 -11.83
CA ILE A 770 -7.58 -32.53 -10.99
C ILE A 770 -8.21 -33.85 -10.52
N GLY A 771 -7.59 -34.95 -10.91
CA GLY A 771 -8.03 -36.31 -10.58
C GLY A 771 -7.16 -36.96 -9.50
N ILE A 772 -7.74 -37.32 -8.36
CA ILE A 772 -7.03 -38.08 -7.31
C ILE A 772 -7.23 -39.58 -7.55
N LYS A 773 -6.15 -40.33 -7.82
CA LYS A 773 -6.17 -41.81 -7.93
C LYS A 773 -7.24 -42.38 -8.89
N LEU A 774 -7.64 -41.61 -9.91
CA LEU A 774 -8.66 -42.02 -10.90
C LEU A 774 -8.22 -43.23 -11.75
N PRO A 775 -9.17 -44.10 -12.19
CA PRO A 775 -8.94 -45.10 -13.24
C PRO A 775 -8.91 -44.45 -14.64
N GLU A 776 -8.41 -45.17 -15.65
CA GLU A 776 -8.24 -44.68 -17.03
C GLU A 776 -9.52 -44.10 -17.68
N GLU A 777 -10.70 -44.61 -17.32
CA GLU A 777 -12.00 -44.08 -17.77
C GLU A 777 -12.25 -42.67 -17.21
N GLY A 778 -12.02 -42.48 -15.90
CA GLY A 778 -12.13 -41.18 -15.25
C GLY A 778 -11.08 -40.17 -15.75
N ILE A 779 -9.86 -40.62 -16.01
CA ILE A 779 -8.78 -39.78 -16.59
C ILE A 779 -9.22 -39.21 -17.94
N ARG A 780 -9.68 -40.08 -18.87
CA ARG A 780 -10.11 -39.65 -20.21
C ARG A 780 -11.30 -38.68 -20.16
N LEU A 781 -12.23 -38.85 -19.22
CA LEU A 781 -13.33 -37.91 -19.03
C LEU A 781 -12.83 -36.53 -18.59
N ILE A 782 -11.94 -36.46 -17.57
CA ILE A 782 -11.45 -35.16 -17.08
C ILE A 782 -10.52 -34.45 -18.08
N GLU A 783 -9.81 -35.21 -18.91
CA GLU A 783 -9.05 -34.70 -20.08
C GLU A 783 -9.99 -34.08 -21.13
N HIS A 784 -11.09 -34.75 -21.47
CA HIS A 784 -12.08 -34.20 -22.41
C HIS A 784 -12.76 -32.92 -21.88
N ILE A 785 -13.15 -32.89 -20.59
CA ILE A 785 -13.74 -31.70 -19.95
C ILE A 785 -12.77 -30.50 -20.00
N ALA A 786 -11.49 -30.73 -19.71
CA ALA A 786 -10.46 -29.69 -19.80
C ALA A 786 -10.26 -29.22 -21.26
N GLY A 787 -10.12 -30.15 -22.20
CA GLY A 787 -9.91 -29.85 -23.62
C GLY A 787 -11.05 -29.05 -24.27
N ILE A 788 -12.31 -29.32 -23.91
CA ILE A 788 -13.49 -28.59 -24.41
C ILE A 788 -13.50 -27.11 -23.98
N SER A 789 -12.89 -26.78 -22.84
CA SER A 789 -12.90 -25.44 -22.25
C SER A 789 -11.56 -24.69 -22.38
N GLY A 790 -10.53 -25.32 -22.95
CA GLY A 790 -9.18 -24.76 -23.05
C GLY A 790 -8.41 -24.76 -21.74
N GLY A 791 -8.90 -25.45 -20.70
CA GLY A 791 -8.17 -25.69 -19.45
C GLY A 791 -7.19 -26.86 -19.55
N ARG A 792 -6.74 -27.35 -18.39
CA ARG A 792 -5.74 -28.42 -18.26
C ARG A 792 -6.21 -29.51 -17.31
N SER A 793 -5.92 -30.76 -17.65
CA SER A 793 -6.08 -31.91 -16.77
C SER A 793 -4.79 -32.21 -16.01
N HIS A 794 -4.94 -32.64 -14.76
CA HIS A 794 -3.88 -33.15 -13.89
C HIS A 794 -4.36 -34.44 -13.23
N HIS A 795 -3.45 -35.41 -13.06
CA HIS A 795 -3.71 -36.65 -12.32
C HIS A 795 -2.63 -36.79 -11.25
N ILE A 796 -3.04 -37.03 -10.00
CA ILE A 796 -2.15 -37.21 -8.87
C ILE A 796 -2.38 -38.56 -8.20
N THR A 797 -1.28 -39.24 -7.91
CA THR A 797 -1.26 -40.51 -7.16
C THR A 797 -1.14 -40.28 -5.66
N ASP A 798 -0.65 -39.13 -5.21
CA ASP A 798 -0.59 -38.74 -3.80
C ASP A 798 -1.51 -37.53 -3.54
N PRO A 799 -2.45 -37.59 -2.57
CA PRO A 799 -3.22 -36.43 -2.15
C PRO A 799 -2.38 -35.27 -1.61
N GLU A 800 -1.14 -35.49 -1.14
CA GLU A 800 -0.29 -34.42 -0.62
C GLU A 800 0.18 -33.44 -1.72
N GLU A 801 0.30 -33.90 -2.97
CA GLU A 801 0.64 -33.05 -4.13
C GLU A 801 -0.48 -32.03 -4.50
N LEU A 802 -1.70 -32.23 -3.99
CA LEU A 802 -2.90 -31.51 -4.44
C LEU A 802 -2.81 -30.00 -4.26
N THR A 803 -2.29 -29.50 -3.13
CA THR A 803 -2.17 -28.04 -2.92
C THR A 803 -1.21 -27.43 -3.96
N LEU A 804 -0.05 -28.07 -4.19
CA LEU A 804 0.95 -27.60 -5.15
C LEU A 804 0.40 -27.60 -6.59
N VAL A 805 -0.31 -28.66 -6.99
CA VAL A 805 -0.95 -28.76 -8.31
C VAL A 805 -2.03 -27.69 -8.49
N THR A 806 -2.90 -27.49 -7.49
CA THR A 806 -3.94 -26.43 -7.50
C THR A 806 -3.33 -25.04 -7.64
N LEU A 807 -2.28 -24.72 -6.88
CA LEU A 807 -1.62 -23.41 -6.94
C LEU A 807 -0.87 -23.18 -8.26
N ASN A 808 -0.24 -24.22 -8.82
CA ASN A 808 0.42 -24.16 -10.12
C ASN A 808 -0.58 -24.04 -11.27
N GLU A 809 -1.76 -24.65 -11.17
CA GLU A 809 -2.83 -24.46 -12.14
C GLU A 809 -3.36 -23.02 -12.09
N TYR A 810 -3.59 -22.47 -10.90
CA TYR A 810 -3.94 -21.07 -10.69
C TYR A 810 -2.90 -20.10 -11.27
N ARG A 811 -1.59 -20.28 -10.99
CA ARG A 811 -0.49 -19.50 -11.62
C ARG A 811 -0.64 -19.46 -13.14
N ARG A 812 -0.76 -20.64 -13.75
CA ARG A 812 -0.84 -20.82 -15.21
C ARG A 812 -2.16 -20.32 -15.80
N ALA A 813 -3.26 -20.30 -15.05
CA ALA A 813 -4.54 -19.72 -15.46
C ALA A 813 -4.47 -18.18 -15.46
N LYS A 814 -3.78 -17.59 -14.48
CA LYS A 814 -3.47 -16.15 -14.43
C LYS A 814 -2.43 -15.74 -15.49
N GLY A 815 -1.77 -16.69 -16.15
CA GLY A 815 -0.75 -16.46 -17.18
C GLY A 815 0.67 -16.25 -16.63
N MET A 816 0.91 -16.62 -15.37
CA MET A 816 2.26 -16.71 -14.80
C MET A 816 3.00 -17.93 -15.36
N GLY A 817 4.34 -17.88 -15.33
CA GLY A 817 5.15 -19.07 -15.56
C GLY A 817 4.91 -20.15 -14.49
N PRO A 818 5.33 -21.41 -14.75
CA PRO A 818 5.39 -22.44 -13.72
C PRO A 818 6.34 -22.00 -12.60
#